data_AF-A0A1E5GDD5-F1
#
_entry.id   AF-A0A1E5GDD5-F1
#
_cell.length_a   1.000
_cell.length_b   1.000
_cell.length_c   1.000
_cell.angle_alpha   90.00
_cell.angle_beta   90.00
_cell.angle_gamma   90.00
#
_symmetry.space_group_name_H-M   'P 1'
#
loop_
_entity.id
_entity.type
_entity.pdbx_description
1 polymer ?
#
loop_
_entity_poly.entity_id
_entity_poly.type
_entity_poly.pdbx_seq_one_letter_code
_entity_poly.pdbx_strand_id
1 'polypeptide(L)'
;MNLRDYWLVLFPVSQGYFVYAVSCVLLFCSIPILVHWLQQTSFDVLKKIAIVSTFMFVLLPTLFGKDIWAFQDGQNFVWIFYLFFLGYILSRLDWHKKMKFSFVHLCLSIGILFGLILLMTKFSLVVRSDASTANRFSTPYTLFFMYYTVSLFTILEQLSQKIKLRVSGPVVSTSLITTLTLTSWALIAHRVSQYEKRFFPNSGRAWLMNIFEFAGIYLLATLIFILVCLVLQKTWVFKKLNSYLTFDSLTHLVQKLQTVKSWIYRRRSIFYVGLFFYFFTFLQIFLLEKKDTWKQAIQVAIQLFASRQSTVILTTFIILAFFLLLLLLTNRFWYVFSFTLVIDLLLTVSTVIKYKLREEPVYPSDLKMLNGLSELLAMVSPVIIISGIVIVLFLTISSIIIQRKLQHRYALKFNWKKRITGIAILTVMLSGVFFINHKNSPSYLLFNLFRVNKTFFNQKDAVRENGPIIQFLNNLDIKIMDEPEGYSKTKIEQIMKKYEKEAEKINETRNDWLENQTLILNLSESFSDPSRVPNLTVETNPIPTITKIMNETTSGEMLSVGYGGGTANIEWQGLTGLDISNLSPTLVTPYTQLVDAQKTSPNITNLFDEKIAIHPFTASLYKRKDVFEKFGFDKFYYVDSPDKLTYTDKVGDSRYISDESAYKETLKALKSNEETTQFIQLSTMQNHMPYGDFYDQLDYTAEGSAVIDSRKHELLTFMQGIHYTDEAIKEFINELDNIQKPITFVFYGDHLPALYSGNDMKKYGLEHHETDYFIYSNAYSRKQLQKVSKKVVSPNNFSALAFEQANIKVTPFYALLTQVANELPASTIDPISSVSNRYNGKQIFVTDKNKMISEKELSKEQKSILADYNYIQYDLVAGEQYSATWAEQKIEK
;
A
#
# COMPACT_ATOMS: atom_id res chain seq x y z
N MET A 1 -17.31 0.96 -11.91
CA MET A 1 -16.26 1.32 -12.89
C MET A 1 -15.14 2.01 -12.16
N ASN A 2 -13.91 1.71 -12.56
CA ASN A 2 -12.75 2.36 -11.99
C ASN A 2 -12.36 3.51 -12.93
N LEU A 3 -11.90 4.66 -12.40
CA LEU A 3 -11.47 5.79 -13.24
C LEU A 3 -10.39 5.36 -14.26
N ARG A 4 -9.69 4.28 -13.95
CA ARG A 4 -8.84 3.45 -14.83
C ARG A 4 -9.37 3.28 -16.26
N ASP A 5 -10.67 3.05 -16.43
CA ASP A 5 -11.26 2.78 -17.75
C ASP A 5 -11.24 4.03 -18.65
N TYR A 6 -11.11 5.22 -18.06
CA TYR A 6 -10.97 6.49 -18.77
C TYR A 6 -9.51 6.78 -19.18
N TRP A 7 -8.51 6.25 -18.47
CA TRP A 7 -7.09 6.35 -18.87
C TRP A 7 -6.83 5.68 -20.22
N LEU A 8 -7.50 4.54 -20.46
CA LEU A 8 -7.44 3.79 -21.72
C LEU A 8 -7.84 4.64 -22.93
N VAL A 9 -8.74 5.61 -22.72
CA VAL A 9 -9.20 6.54 -23.76
C VAL A 9 -8.16 7.62 -24.08
N LEU A 10 -7.40 8.07 -23.08
CA LEU A 10 -6.46 9.20 -23.21
C LEU A 10 -5.04 8.77 -23.63
N PHE A 11 -4.57 7.60 -23.20
CA PHE A 11 -3.21 7.10 -23.50
C PHE A 11 -3.19 5.65 -24.04
N PRO A 12 -3.94 5.38 -25.12
CA PRO A 12 -4.20 4.02 -25.63
C PRO A 12 -2.95 3.31 -26.19
N VAL A 13 -1.93 4.06 -26.59
CA VAL A 13 -0.64 3.52 -27.07
C VAL A 13 0.10 2.78 -25.94
N SER A 14 0.02 3.28 -24.70
CA SER A 14 0.71 2.69 -23.54
C SER A 14 0.12 1.36 -23.06
N GLN A 15 -1.03 0.95 -23.61
CA GLN A 15 -1.79 -0.22 -23.16
C GLN A 15 -2.18 -1.16 -24.30
N GLY A 16 -1.65 -0.97 -25.52
CA GLY A 16 -1.94 -1.82 -26.67
C GLY A 16 -3.36 -1.67 -27.25
N TYR A 17 -4.09 -0.59 -26.91
CA TYR A 17 -5.50 -0.39 -27.28
C TYR A 17 -5.73 0.52 -28.49
N PHE A 18 -4.68 0.98 -29.18
CA PHE A 18 -4.83 1.90 -30.32
C PHE A 18 -4.72 1.25 -31.68
N VAL A 19 -5.01 -0.05 -31.78
CA VAL A 19 -5.07 -0.72 -33.08
C VAL A 19 -6.08 0.02 -33.98
N TYR A 20 -7.25 0.42 -33.46
CA TYR A 20 -8.28 1.10 -34.25
C TYR A 20 -7.81 2.44 -34.85
N ALA A 21 -7.23 3.33 -34.04
CA ALA A 21 -6.85 4.65 -34.53
C ALA A 21 -5.53 4.64 -35.31
N VAL A 22 -4.58 3.76 -34.98
CA VAL A 22 -3.44 3.47 -35.88
C VAL A 22 -3.96 2.96 -37.23
N SER A 23 -4.96 2.07 -37.22
CA SER A 23 -5.61 1.56 -38.42
C SER A 23 -6.30 2.65 -39.23
N CYS A 24 -7.02 3.57 -38.58
CA CYS A 24 -7.62 4.73 -39.24
C CYS A 24 -6.55 5.63 -39.85
N VAL A 25 -5.46 5.94 -39.14
CA VAL A 25 -4.35 6.75 -39.67
C VAL A 25 -3.71 6.07 -40.87
N LEU A 26 -3.40 4.77 -40.78
CA LEU A 26 -2.86 3.99 -41.89
C LEU A 26 -3.83 4.00 -43.09
N LEU A 27 -5.12 3.80 -42.85
CA LEU A 27 -6.15 3.89 -43.88
C LEU A 27 -6.11 5.27 -44.54
N PHE A 28 -6.23 6.37 -43.78
CA PHE A 28 -6.23 7.73 -44.32
C PHE A 28 -4.96 8.06 -45.12
N CYS A 29 -3.79 7.63 -44.65
CA CYS A 29 -2.53 7.78 -45.39
C CYS A 29 -2.52 6.97 -46.70
N SER A 30 -3.20 5.83 -46.74
CA SER A 30 -3.27 4.95 -47.91
C SER A 30 -4.43 5.22 -48.87
N ILE A 31 -5.42 6.04 -48.49
CA ILE A 31 -6.61 6.36 -49.32
C ILE A 31 -6.25 6.72 -50.76
N PRO A 32 -5.26 7.61 -51.04
CA PRO A 32 -4.95 7.99 -52.43
C PRO A 32 -4.54 6.79 -53.29
N ILE A 33 -3.80 5.84 -52.71
CA ILE A 33 -3.33 4.64 -53.38
C ILE A 33 -4.49 3.64 -53.52
N LEU A 34 -5.24 3.42 -52.43
CA LEU A 34 -6.37 2.48 -52.41
C LEU A 34 -7.47 2.88 -53.39
N VAL A 35 -7.86 4.16 -53.41
CA VAL A 35 -8.91 4.65 -54.31
C VAL A 35 -8.47 4.54 -55.77
N HIS A 36 -7.20 4.84 -56.06
CA HIS A 36 -6.65 4.67 -57.40
C HIS A 36 -6.75 3.21 -57.87
N TRP A 37 -6.36 2.25 -57.03
CA TRP A 37 -6.48 0.82 -57.32
C TRP A 37 -7.93 0.36 -57.46
N LEU A 38 -8.82 0.82 -56.58
CA LEU A 38 -10.25 0.52 -56.61
C LEU A 38 -10.97 1.06 -57.86
N GLN A 39 -10.48 2.16 -58.42
CA GLN A 39 -11.00 2.74 -59.66
C GLN A 39 -10.52 1.97 -60.91
N GLN A 40 -9.29 1.45 -60.89
CA GLN A 40 -8.72 0.67 -61.99
C GLN A 40 -9.23 -0.78 -62.06
N THR A 41 -9.75 -1.31 -60.96
CA THR A 41 -10.22 -2.70 -60.89
C THR A 41 -11.67 -2.84 -61.40
N SER A 42 -11.92 -3.89 -62.20
CA SER A 42 -13.27 -4.16 -62.74
C SER A 42 -14.28 -4.44 -61.63
N PHE A 43 -15.52 -3.99 -61.81
CA PHE A 43 -16.52 -4.05 -60.75
C PHE A 43 -16.92 -5.49 -60.37
N ASP A 44 -16.98 -6.40 -61.33
CA ASP A 44 -17.32 -7.81 -61.09
C ASP A 44 -16.28 -8.49 -60.20
N VAL A 45 -15.00 -8.17 -60.38
CA VAL A 45 -13.92 -8.66 -59.51
C VAL A 45 -14.09 -8.11 -58.10
N LEU A 46 -14.33 -6.81 -57.96
CA LEU A 46 -14.55 -6.19 -56.65
C LEU A 46 -15.78 -6.76 -55.93
N LYS A 47 -16.86 -7.05 -56.65
CA LYS A 47 -18.07 -7.68 -56.09
C LYS A 47 -17.78 -9.09 -55.56
N LYS A 48 -17.02 -9.90 -56.30
CA LYS A 48 -16.60 -11.23 -55.85
C LYS A 48 -15.72 -11.14 -54.59
N ILE A 49 -14.75 -10.22 -54.57
CA ILE A 49 -13.90 -9.97 -53.40
C ILE A 49 -14.75 -9.56 -52.19
N ALA A 50 -15.74 -8.68 -52.36
CA ALA A 50 -16.64 -8.26 -51.29
C ALA A 50 -17.48 -9.41 -50.72
N ILE A 51 -17.98 -10.32 -51.57
CA ILE A 51 -18.73 -11.50 -51.12
C ILE A 51 -17.83 -12.44 -50.33
N VAL A 52 -16.65 -12.77 -50.86
CA VAL A 52 -15.68 -13.68 -50.20
C VAL A 52 -15.22 -13.11 -48.87
N SER A 53 -14.80 -11.84 -48.85
CA SER A 53 -14.36 -11.17 -47.60
C SER A 53 -15.48 -11.04 -46.58
N THR A 54 -16.73 -10.76 -46.99
CA THR A 54 -17.87 -10.73 -46.06
C THR A 54 -18.18 -12.11 -45.49
N PHE A 55 -18.12 -13.17 -46.32
CA PHE A 55 -18.26 -14.54 -45.84
C PHE A 55 -17.16 -14.88 -44.82
N MET A 56 -15.91 -14.57 -45.14
CA MET A 56 -14.77 -14.87 -44.29
C MET A 56 -14.76 -14.07 -42.99
N PHE A 57 -15.01 -12.77 -43.05
CA PHE A 57 -14.80 -11.85 -41.92
C PHE A 57 -16.04 -11.62 -41.07
N VAL A 58 -17.25 -11.87 -41.61
CA VAL A 58 -18.51 -11.65 -40.89
C VAL A 58 -19.22 -12.98 -40.65
N LEU A 59 -19.44 -13.78 -41.70
CA LEU A 59 -20.28 -14.97 -41.61
C LEU A 59 -19.62 -16.12 -40.82
N LEU A 60 -18.37 -16.47 -41.13
CA LEU A 60 -17.63 -17.53 -40.42
C LEU A 60 -17.49 -17.19 -38.91
N PRO A 61 -17.03 -16.00 -38.48
CA PRO A 61 -16.93 -15.69 -37.06
C PRO A 61 -18.29 -15.72 -36.34
N THR A 62 -19.37 -15.31 -37.01
CA THR A 62 -20.74 -15.42 -36.48
C THR A 62 -21.14 -16.89 -36.25
N LEU A 63 -20.80 -17.78 -37.17
CA LEU A 63 -21.14 -19.21 -37.12
C LEU A 63 -20.30 -20.01 -36.10
N PHE A 64 -19.01 -19.68 -35.95
CA PHE A 64 -18.11 -20.40 -35.04
C PHE A 64 -18.03 -19.77 -33.64
N GLY A 65 -18.57 -18.55 -33.46
CA GLY A 65 -18.54 -17.86 -32.18
C GLY A 65 -17.13 -17.55 -31.67
N LYS A 66 -16.16 -17.46 -32.59
CA LYS A 66 -14.77 -17.14 -32.31
C LYS A 66 -14.25 -16.17 -33.36
N ASP A 67 -13.36 -15.27 -32.94
CA ASP A 67 -12.57 -14.43 -33.84
C ASP A 67 -11.46 -15.29 -34.48
N ILE A 68 -11.81 -15.98 -35.58
CA ILE A 68 -10.91 -16.92 -36.29
C ILE A 68 -9.67 -16.19 -36.82
N TRP A 69 -9.80 -14.91 -37.11
CA TRP A 69 -8.77 -14.11 -37.77
C TRP A 69 -7.98 -13.23 -36.81
N ALA A 70 -8.25 -13.33 -35.50
CA ALA A 70 -7.66 -12.48 -34.47
C ALA A 70 -7.77 -10.97 -34.81
N PHE A 71 -8.91 -10.55 -35.36
CA PHE A 71 -9.23 -9.16 -35.64
C PHE A 71 -9.47 -8.29 -34.39
N GLN A 72 -9.33 -8.87 -33.19
CA GLN A 72 -9.34 -8.19 -31.89
C GLN A 72 -10.57 -7.28 -31.78
N ASP A 73 -11.75 -7.90 -31.71
CA ASP A 73 -13.05 -7.23 -31.51
C ASP A 73 -13.37 -6.12 -32.54
N GLY A 74 -12.78 -6.17 -33.74
CA GLY A 74 -13.04 -5.20 -34.82
C GLY A 74 -12.19 -3.94 -34.76
N GLN A 75 -11.01 -4.01 -34.13
CA GLN A 75 -10.10 -2.87 -34.01
C GLN A 75 -8.85 -3.00 -34.89
N ASN A 76 -8.66 -4.13 -35.58
CA ASN A 76 -7.51 -4.36 -36.46
C ASN A 76 -7.58 -3.60 -37.79
N PHE A 77 -6.42 -3.28 -38.38
CA PHE A 77 -6.33 -2.56 -39.66
C PHE A 77 -6.99 -3.31 -40.81
N VAL A 78 -6.90 -4.64 -40.85
CA VAL A 78 -7.60 -5.45 -41.87
C VAL A 78 -9.10 -5.23 -41.81
N TRP A 79 -9.67 -5.20 -40.60
CA TRP A 79 -11.09 -4.96 -40.38
C TRP A 79 -11.53 -3.56 -40.83
N ILE A 80 -10.74 -2.53 -40.49
CA ILE A 80 -11.02 -1.14 -40.87
C ILE A 80 -10.91 -0.93 -42.39
N PHE A 81 -9.92 -1.55 -43.04
CA PHE A 81 -9.78 -1.53 -44.49
C PHE A 81 -10.93 -2.28 -45.17
N TYR A 82 -11.39 -3.40 -44.61
CA TYR A 82 -12.57 -4.11 -45.07
C TYR A 82 -13.84 -3.24 -44.99
N LEU A 83 -14.07 -2.52 -43.89
CA LEU A 83 -15.22 -1.62 -43.78
C LEU A 83 -15.17 -0.47 -44.80
N PHE A 84 -13.98 0.11 -45.04
CA PHE A 84 -13.79 1.10 -46.09
C PHE A 84 -14.11 0.53 -47.48
N PHE A 85 -13.59 -0.66 -47.77
CA PHE A 85 -13.84 -1.37 -49.01
C PHE A 85 -15.34 -1.68 -49.19
N LEU A 86 -16.01 -2.18 -48.15
CA LEU A 86 -17.44 -2.44 -48.17
C LEU A 86 -18.25 -1.17 -48.44
N GLY A 87 -17.89 -0.05 -47.80
CA GLY A 87 -18.50 1.26 -48.05
C GLY A 87 -18.36 1.71 -49.50
N TYR A 88 -17.18 1.53 -50.11
CA TYR A 88 -16.95 1.83 -51.53
C TYR A 88 -17.86 1.00 -52.45
N ILE A 89 -18.00 -0.30 -52.16
CA ILE A 89 -18.88 -1.20 -52.93
C ILE A 89 -20.36 -0.80 -52.78
N LEU A 90 -20.81 -0.52 -51.56
CA LEU A 90 -22.19 -0.09 -51.30
C LEU A 90 -22.51 1.23 -52.03
N SER A 91 -21.56 2.17 -52.04
CA SER A 91 -21.68 3.43 -52.78
C SER A 91 -21.79 3.17 -54.29
N ARG A 92 -20.88 2.36 -54.88
CA ARG A 92 -20.92 2.05 -56.32
C ARG A 92 -22.15 1.25 -56.75
N LEU A 93 -22.77 0.50 -55.83
CA LEU A 93 -24.01 -0.24 -56.06
C LEU A 93 -25.28 0.63 -56.00
N ASP A 94 -25.15 1.92 -55.62
CA ASP A 94 -26.27 2.79 -55.25
C ASP A 94 -27.21 2.10 -54.24
N TRP A 95 -26.60 1.45 -53.23
CA TRP A 95 -27.33 0.55 -52.31
C TRP A 95 -28.51 1.25 -51.62
N HIS A 96 -28.35 2.53 -51.27
CA HIS A 96 -29.40 3.33 -50.66
C HIS A 96 -30.65 3.49 -51.52
N LYS A 97 -30.54 3.43 -52.86
CA LYS A 97 -31.71 3.47 -53.75
C LYS A 97 -32.43 2.12 -53.83
N LYS A 98 -31.70 1.02 -53.58
CA LYS A 98 -32.21 -0.36 -53.67
C LYS A 98 -32.98 -0.78 -52.42
N MET A 99 -32.60 -0.29 -51.24
CA MET A 99 -33.31 -0.55 -49.98
C MET A 99 -34.55 0.33 -49.83
N LYS A 100 -35.72 -0.23 -50.20
CA LYS A 100 -37.03 0.35 -49.86
C LYS A 100 -37.34 0.12 -48.37
N PHE A 101 -38.06 1.04 -47.74
CA PHE A 101 -38.45 0.97 -46.32
C PHE A 101 -37.27 0.89 -45.33
N SER A 102 -36.24 1.71 -45.52
CA SER A 102 -35.04 1.76 -44.65
C SER A 102 -35.33 1.88 -43.15
N PHE A 103 -36.38 2.62 -42.76
CA PHE A 103 -36.82 2.72 -41.37
C PHE A 103 -37.28 1.39 -40.77
N VAL A 104 -37.99 0.56 -41.55
CA VAL A 104 -38.43 -0.77 -41.13
C VAL A 104 -37.23 -1.69 -40.97
N HIS A 105 -36.28 -1.66 -41.91
CA HIS A 105 -35.03 -2.42 -41.79
C HIS A 105 -34.22 -2.03 -40.56
N LEU A 106 -34.12 -0.72 -40.25
CA LEU A 106 -33.48 -0.27 -39.02
C LEU A 106 -34.20 -0.81 -37.77
N CYS A 107 -35.52 -0.65 -37.68
CA CYS A 107 -36.28 -1.15 -36.52
C CYS A 107 -36.15 -2.67 -36.36
N LEU A 108 -36.21 -3.42 -37.46
CA LEU A 108 -36.04 -4.86 -37.46
C LEU A 108 -34.63 -5.27 -37.01
N SER A 109 -33.60 -4.59 -37.52
CA SER A 109 -32.21 -4.86 -37.15
C SER A 109 -31.94 -4.60 -35.66
N ILE A 110 -32.51 -3.53 -35.09
CA ILE A 110 -32.45 -3.22 -33.66
C ILE A 110 -33.16 -4.32 -32.86
N GLY A 111 -34.39 -4.67 -33.24
CA GLY A 111 -35.16 -5.71 -32.56
C GLY A 111 -34.45 -7.07 -32.53
N ILE A 112 -33.88 -7.49 -33.67
CA ILE A 112 -33.10 -8.74 -33.77
C ILE A 112 -31.83 -8.67 -32.92
N LEU A 113 -31.06 -7.59 -33.02
CA LEU A 113 -29.79 -7.45 -32.29
C LEU A 113 -29.99 -7.49 -30.77
N PHE A 114 -30.85 -6.60 -30.24
CA PHE A 114 -31.10 -6.54 -28.80
C PHE A 114 -31.85 -7.77 -28.28
N GLY A 115 -32.81 -8.29 -29.05
CA GLY A 115 -33.54 -9.51 -28.71
C GLY A 115 -32.61 -10.72 -28.57
N LEU A 116 -31.66 -10.90 -29.50
CA LEU A 116 -30.68 -11.99 -29.44
C LEU A 116 -29.69 -11.81 -28.29
N ILE A 117 -29.19 -10.60 -28.04
CA ILE A 117 -28.27 -10.33 -26.92
C ILE A 117 -28.92 -10.72 -25.58
N LEU A 118 -30.16 -10.29 -25.35
CA LEU A 118 -30.88 -10.60 -24.11
C LEU A 118 -31.20 -12.08 -23.98
N LEU A 119 -31.71 -12.69 -25.05
CA LEU A 119 -32.03 -14.11 -25.08
C LEU A 119 -30.78 -14.96 -24.78
N MET A 120 -29.68 -14.67 -25.46
CA MET A 120 -28.42 -15.44 -25.35
C MET A 120 -27.71 -15.20 -24.02
N THR A 121 -27.83 -14.01 -23.42
CA THR A 121 -27.32 -13.73 -22.07
C THR A 121 -28.00 -14.64 -21.06
N LYS A 122 -29.33 -14.80 -21.15
CA LYS A 122 -30.08 -15.69 -20.25
C LYS A 122 -29.76 -17.15 -20.48
N PHE A 123 -29.66 -17.60 -21.73
CA PHE A 123 -29.19 -18.97 -22.03
C PHE A 123 -27.81 -19.24 -21.43
N SER A 124 -26.87 -18.28 -21.55
CA SER A 124 -25.54 -18.41 -20.97
C SER A 124 -25.57 -18.48 -19.44
N LEU A 125 -26.41 -17.66 -18.79
CA LEU A 125 -26.53 -17.66 -17.33
C LEU A 125 -27.12 -18.97 -16.81
N VAL A 126 -28.10 -19.53 -17.52
CA VAL A 126 -28.74 -20.81 -17.13
C VAL A 126 -27.80 -22.00 -17.36
N VAL A 127 -27.09 -22.03 -18.50
CA VAL A 127 -26.29 -23.21 -18.89
C VAL A 127 -24.86 -23.15 -18.35
N ARG A 128 -24.29 -21.95 -18.19
CA ARG A 128 -22.86 -21.75 -17.90
C ARG A 128 -22.59 -20.81 -16.71
N SER A 129 -23.64 -20.29 -16.06
CA SER A 129 -23.51 -19.30 -14.98
C SER A 129 -22.71 -18.04 -15.36
N ASP A 130 -22.65 -17.70 -16.66
CA ASP A 130 -21.93 -16.56 -17.21
C ASP A 130 -22.73 -15.85 -18.32
N ALA A 131 -22.15 -14.84 -18.98
CA ALA A 131 -22.77 -14.17 -20.14
C ALA A 131 -22.02 -14.43 -21.45
N SER A 132 -21.13 -15.43 -21.49
CA SER A 132 -20.18 -15.62 -22.59
C SER A 132 -20.85 -15.89 -23.94
N THR A 133 -22.02 -16.52 -23.94
CA THR A 133 -22.78 -16.83 -25.17
C THR A 133 -23.39 -15.58 -25.82
N ALA A 134 -23.69 -14.54 -25.04
CA ALA A 134 -24.20 -13.27 -25.56
C ALA A 134 -23.15 -12.51 -26.36
N ASN A 135 -21.87 -12.62 -25.95
CA ASN A 135 -20.75 -11.97 -26.62
C ASN A 135 -20.64 -12.38 -28.09
N ARG A 136 -21.10 -13.59 -28.45
CA ARG A 136 -21.16 -14.06 -29.83
C ARG A 136 -22.03 -13.18 -30.75
N PHE A 137 -23.00 -12.46 -30.21
CA PHE A 137 -23.97 -11.66 -30.97
C PHE A 137 -23.81 -10.15 -30.74
N SER A 138 -23.01 -9.76 -29.75
CA SER A 138 -22.77 -8.36 -29.39
C SER A 138 -21.42 -7.82 -29.87
N THR A 139 -20.65 -8.57 -30.67
CA THR A 139 -19.37 -8.10 -31.24
C THR A 139 -19.56 -7.47 -32.63
N PRO A 140 -18.67 -6.53 -33.03
CA PRO A 140 -18.85 -5.74 -34.25
C PRO A 140 -18.83 -6.54 -35.57
N TYR A 141 -18.18 -7.70 -35.57
CA TYR A 141 -18.02 -8.55 -36.75
C TYR A 141 -19.19 -9.52 -36.99
N THR A 142 -20.24 -9.44 -36.18
CA THR A 142 -21.37 -10.37 -36.31
C THR A 142 -22.31 -9.96 -37.42
N LEU A 143 -22.97 -10.94 -38.04
CA LEU A 143 -23.96 -10.70 -39.09
C LEU A 143 -25.06 -9.72 -38.65
N PHE A 144 -25.55 -9.86 -37.41
CA PHE A 144 -26.64 -9.04 -36.87
C PHE A 144 -26.19 -7.60 -36.61
N PHE A 145 -24.98 -7.41 -36.09
CA PHE A 145 -24.42 -6.08 -35.89
C PHE A 145 -24.09 -5.39 -37.22
N MET A 146 -23.63 -6.15 -38.22
CA MET A 146 -23.42 -5.65 -39.58
C MET A 146 -24.75 -5.26 -40.27
N TYR A 147 -25.81 -6.06 -40.08
CA TYR A 147 -27.14 -5.73 -40.58
C TYR A 147 -27.68 -4.43 -39.97
N TYR A 148 -27.51 -4.25 -38.65
CA TYR A 148 -27.83 -3.00 -37.98
C TYR A 148 -27.03 -1.81 -38.55
N THR A 149 -25.71 -1.98 -38.69
CA THR A 149 -24.81 -0.91 -39.16
C THR A 149 -25.14 -0.47 -40.58
N VAL A 150 -25.38 -1.41 -41.50
CA VAL A 150 -25.75 -1.10 -42.89
C VAL A 150 -27.14 -0.46 -42.97
N SER A 151 -28.09 -0.92 -42.14
CA SER A 151 -29.44 -0.32 -42.08
C SER A 151 -29.41 1.11 -41.54
N LEU A 152 -28.60 1.36 -40.52
CA LEU A 152 -28.37 2.69 -39.95
C LEU A 152 -27.65 3.62 -40.93
N PHE A 153 -26.63 3.14 -41.63
CA PHE A 153 -25.94 3.93 -42.66
C PHE A 153 -26.92 4.35 -43.77
N THR A 154 -27.71 3.40 -44.27
CA THR A 154 -28.64 3.62 -45.38
C THR A 154 -29.72 4.64 -45.05
N ILE A 155 -30.31 4.58 -43.85
CA ILE A 155 -31.33 5.54 -43.45
C ILE A 155 -30.74 6.94 -43.23
N LEU A 156 -29.52 7.04 -42.68
CA LEU A 156 -28.85 8.33 -42.50
C LEU A 156 -28.53 8.98 -43.85
N GLU A 157 -28.08 8.21 -44.83
CA GLU A 157 -27.83 8.70 -46.19
C GLU A 157 -29.13 9.18 -46.86
N GLN A 158 -30.21 8.39 -46.77
CA GLN A 158 -31.52 8.79 -47.31
C GLN A 158 -32.09 10.04 -46.63
N LEU A 159 -31.96 10.16 -45.30
CA LEU A 159 -32.39 11.35 -44.56
C LEU A 159 -31.57 12.58 -44.94
N SER A 160 -30.26 12.43 -45.13
CA SER A 160 -29.37 13.50 -45.58
C SER A 160 -29.71 13.98 -47.00
N GLN A 161 -30.27 13.13 -47.86
CA GLN A 161 -30.70 13.52 -49.21
C GLN A 161 -32.10 14.15 -49.24
N LYS A 162 -33.04 13.65 -48.43
CA LYS A 162 -34.44 14.11 -48.40
C LYS A 162 -34.65 15.42 -47.64
N ILE A 163 -34.01 15.56 -46.49
CA ILE A 163 -34.09 16.78 -45.71
C ILE A 163 -32.91 17.61 -46.18
N LYS A 164 -33.13 18.81 -46.72
CA LYS A 164 -32.06 19.79 -47.09
C LYS A 164 -31.18 20.21 -45.89
N LEU A 165 -31.19 19.47 -44.78
CA LEU A 165 -30.07 19.39 -43.86
C LEU A 165 -28.85 19.00 -44.68
N ARG A 166 -27.99 19.98 -45.00
CA ARG A 166 -26.60 19.73 -45.36
C ARG A 166 -25.93 19.09 -44.15
N VAL A 167 -26.19 17.79 -43.92
CA VAL A 167 -25.47 17.00 -42.94
C VAL A 167 -24.05 16.90 -43.50
N SER A 168 -23.18 17.78 -43.04
CA SER A 168 -21.80 17.80 -43.51
C SER A 168 -21.14 16.48 -43.13
N GLY A 169 -20.16 16.03 -43.93
CA GLY A 169 -19.35 14.84 -43.59
C GLY A 169 -18.86 14.79 -42.13
N PRO A 170 -18.49 15.93 -41.51
CA PRO A 170 -18.22 16.03 -40.07
C PRO A 170 -19.36 15.58 -39.15
N VAL A 171 -20.63 15.87 -39.48
CA VAL A 171 -21.77 15.46 -38.63
C VAL A 171 -21.99 13.95 -38.72
N VAL A 172 -21.90 13.37 -39.93
CA VAL A 172 -22.01 11.91 -40.13
C VAL A 172 -20.88 11.19 -39.41
N SER A 173 -19.63 11.62 -39.62
CA SER A 173 -18.45 11.02 -38.96
C SER A 173 -18.48 11.18 -37.44
N THR A 174 -18.85 12.36 -36.92
CA THR A 174 -18.99 12.57 -35.46
C THR A 174 -20.05 11.66 -34.87
N SER A 175 -21.17 11.47 -35.57
CA SER A 175 -22.26 10.60 -35.11
C SER A 175 -21.83 9.14 -35.08
N LEU A 176 -21.13 8.67 -36.11
CA LEU A 176 -20.61 7.30 -36.19
C LEU A 176 -19.51 7.03 -35.16
N ILE A 177 -18.52 7.91 -35.04
CA ILE A 177 -17.41 7.77 -34.08
C ILE A 177 -17.95 7.82 -32.65
N THR A 178 -18.87 8.74 -32.36
CA THR A 178 -19.50 8.84 -31.04
C THR A 178 -20.26 7.56 -30.69
N THR A 179 -21.07 7.06 -31.63
CA THR A 179 -21.84 5.84 -31.43
C THR A 179 -20.90 4.65 -31.18
N LEU A 180 -19.83 4.51 -31.98
CA LEU A 180 -18.83 3.46 -31.82
C LEU A 180 -18.06 3.56 -30.49
N THR A 181 -17.74 4.79 -30.07
CA THR A 181 -17.04 5.04 -28.80
C THR A 181 -17.94 4.66 -27.62
N LEU A 182 -19.23 5.01 -27.70
CA LEU A 182 -20.22 4.65 -26.68
C LEU A 182 -20.47 3.14 -26.65
N THR A 183 -20.68 2.47 -27.79
CA THR A 183 -20.86 1.00 -27.81
C THR A 183 -19.68 0.26 -27.19
N SER A 184 -18.46 0.79 -27.38
CA SER A 184 -17.22 0.22 -26.86
C SER A 184 -16.86 0.74 -25.46
N TRP A 185 -17.70 1.58 -24.87
CA TRP A 185 -17.43 2.19 -23.57
C TRP A 185 -17.61 1.16 -22.47
N ALA A 186 -16.56 0.96 -21.66
CA ALA A 186 -16.56 0.04 -20.52
C ALA A 186 -17.76 0.25 -19.57
N LEU A 187 -18.30 1.47 -19.51
CA LEU A 187 -19.48 1.83 -18.72
C LEU A 187 -20.73 1.05 -19.15
N ILE A 188 -20.92 0.89 -20.45
CA ILE A 188 -22.05 0.19 -21.05
C ILE A 188 -21.86 -1.32 -20.89
N ALA A 189 -20.67 -1.86 -21.19
CA ALA A 189 -20.34 -3.27 -20.99
C ALA A 189 -20.53 -3.72 -19.53
N HIS A 190 -20.06 -2.91 -18.57
CA HIS A 190 -20.25 -3.18 -17.14
C HIS A 190 -21.73 -3.11 -16.74
N ARG A 191 -22.49 -2.10 -17.21
CA ARG A 191 -23.92 -2.02 -16.93
C ARG A 191 -24.65 -3.27 -17.41
N VAL A 192 -24.39 -3.72 -18.65
CA VAL A 192 -24.96 -4.97 -19.19
C VAL A 192 -24.59 -6.15 -18.27
N SER A 193 -23.32 -6.31 -17.91
CA SER A 193 -22.88 -7.43 -17.07
C SER A 193 -23.47 -7.47 -15.64
N GLN A 194 -23.85 -6.31 -15.08
CA GLN A 194 -24.38 -6.20 -13.72
C GLN A 194 -25.91 -6.20 -13.68
N TYR A 195 -26.56 -5.48 -14.59
CA TYR A 195 -28.02 -5.36 -14.63
C TYR A 195 -28.70 -6.62 -15.19
N GLU A 196 -28.03 -7.37 -16.08
CA GLU A 196 -28.58 -8.61 -16.66
C GLU A 196 -28.59 -9.80 -15.69
N LYS A 197 -28.00 -9.67 -14.50
CA LYS A 197 -28.08 -10.68 -13.43
C LYS A 197 -29.45 -10.73 -12.72
N ARG A 198 -30.42 -9.87 -13.08
CA ARG A 198 -31.78 -9.88 -12.50
C ARG A 198 -32.60 -11.11 -12.94
N PHE A 199 -33.52 -11.55 -12.09
CA PHE A 199 -34.46 -12.66 -12.34
C PHE A 199 -35.38 -12.40 -13.56
N PHE A 200 -35.98 -13.46 -14.11
CA PHE A 200 -36.85 -13.43 -15.30
C PHE A 200 -37.98 -12.39 -15.13
N PRO A 201 -38.28 -11.52 -16.12
CA PRO A 201 -39.51 -10.75 -16.08
C PRO A 201 -40.70 -11.72 -16.16
N ASN A 202 -41.65 -11.61 -15.23
CA ASN A 202 -42.79 -12.54 -15.11
C ASN A 202 -43.77 -12.51 -16.30
N SER A 203 -43.50 -11.72 -17.36
CA SER A 203 -44.32 -11.64 -18.56
C SER A 203 -43.55 -11.14 -19.79
N GLY A 204 -44.01 -11.51 -20.99
CA GLY A 204 -43.47 -10.99 -22.25
C GLY A 204 -43.61 -9.47 -22.40
N ARG A 205 -44.60 -8.86 -21.75
CA ARG A 205 -44.76 -7.40 -21.69
C ARG A 205 -43.63 -6.75 -20.88
N ALA A 206 -43.31 -7.30 -19.70
CA ALA A 206 -42.20 -6.81 -18.89
C ALA A 206 -40.86 -7.00 -19.60
N TRP A 207 -40.72 -8.08 -20.37
CA TRP A 207 -39.55 -8.30 -21.23
C TRP A 207 -39.42 -7.21 -22.31
N LEU A 208 -40.49 -6.93 -23.06
CA LEU A 208 -40.49 -5.86 -24.09
C LEU A 208 -40.23 -4.47 -23.49
N MET A 209 -40.82 -4.15 -22.33
CA MET A 209 -40.58 -2.86 -21.66
C MET A 209 -39.12 -2.66 -21.26
N ASN A 210 -38.44 -3.71 -20.77
CA ASN A 210 -37.01 -3.64 -20.46
C ASN A 210 -36.16 -3.38 -21.72
N ILE A 211 -36.52 -3.98 -22.87
CA ILE A 211 -35.86 -3.70 -24.16
C ILE A 211 -36.02 -2.23 -24.53
N PHE A 212 -37.24 -1.70 -24.44
CA PHE A 212 -37.52 -0.32 -24.79
C PHE A 212 -36.84 0.67 -23.86
N GLU A 213 -36.81 0.41 -22.55
CA GLU A 213 -36.13 1.26 -21.57
C GLU A 213 -34.63 1.30 -21.85
N PHE A 214 -34.00 0.14 -22.05
CA PHE A 214 -32.56 0.06 -22.30
C PHE A 214 -32.17 0.72 -23.63
N ALA A 215 -32.86 0.38 -24.72
CA ALA A 215 -32.63 0.98 -26.03
C ALA A 215 -32.90 2.48 -26.01
N GLY A 216 -33.95 2.93 -25.30
CA GLY A 216 -34.31 4.34 -25.15
C GLY A 216 -33.25 5.16 -24.42
N ILE A 217 -32.78 4.69 -23.25
CA ILE A 217 -31.71 5.35 -22.50
C ILE A 217 -30.42 5.41 -23.32
N TYR A 218 -30.07 4.30 -23.99
CA TYR A 218 -28.88 4.22 -24.82
C TYR A 218 -28.92 5.20 -26.00
N LEU A 219 -30.03 5.24 -26.73
CA LEU A 219 -30.24 6.16 -27.84
C LEU A 219 -30.20 7.61 -27.37
N LEU A 220 -30.85 7.93 -26.25
CA LEU A 220 -30.85 9.27 -25.67
C LEU A 220 -29.44 9.73 -25.28
N ALA A 221 -28.68 8.89 -24.58
CA ALA A 221 -27.29 9.18 -24.20
C ALA A 221 -26.40 9.39 -25.44
N THR A 222 -26.59 8.57 -26.48
CA THR A 222 -25.89 8.70 -27.75
C THR A 222 -26.18 10.03 -28.44
N LEU A 223 -27.46 10.41 -28.54
CA LEU A 223 -27.87 11.68 -29.13
C LEU A 223 -27.32 12.88 -28.36
N ILE A 224 -27.36 12.84 -27.02
CA ILE A 224 -26.79 13.90 -26.17
C ILE A 224 -25.28 14.03 -26.42
N PHE A 225 -24.54 12.92 -26.46
CA PHE A 225 -23.10 12.96 -26.66
C PHE A 225 -22.72 13.46 -28.06
N ILE A 226 -23.47 13.06 -29.09
CA ILE A 226 -23.31 13.59 -30.45
C ILE A 226 -23.51 15.11 -30.44
N LEU A 227 -24.57 15.59 -29.79
CA LEU A 227 -24.84 17.01 -29.68
C LEU A 227 -23.70 17.76 -28.97
N VAL A 228 -23.20 17.23 -27.84
CA VAL A 228 -22.07 17.80 -27.11
C VAL A 228 -20.82 17.86 -27.97
N CYS A 229 -20.46 16.78 -28.68
CA CYS A 229 -19.33 16.78 -29.61
C CYS A 229 -19.47 17.84 -30.70
N LEU A 230 -20.67 17.96 -31.29
CA LEU A 230 -20.95 18.97 -32.32
C LEU A 230 -20.86 20.41 -31.79
N VAL A 231 -21.26 20.64 -30.54
CA VAL A 231 -21.11 21.94 -29.87
C VAL A 231 -19.63 22.23 -29.55
N LEU A 232 -18.90 21.25 -29.03
CA LEU A 232 -17.46 21.36 -28.74
C LEU A 232 -16.66 21.73 -29.99
N GLN A 233 -17.00 21.15 -31.15
CA GLN A 233 -16.36 21.47 -32.43
C GLN A 233 -16.49 22.96 -32.84
N LYS A 234 -17.52 23.65 -32.36
CA LYS A 234 -17.73 25.08 -32.64
C LYS A 234 -16.92 25.99 -31.72
N THR A 235 -16.39 25.49 -30.61
CA THR A 235 -15.60 26.29 -29.65
C THR A 235 -14.28 26.76 -30.24
N TRP A 236 -13.80 27.91 -29.78
CA TRP A 236 -12.50 28.45 -30.22
C TRP A 236 -11.33 27.51 -29.86
N VAL A 237 -11.39 26.84 -28.70
CA VAL A 237 -10.36 25.90 -28.25
C VAL A 237 -10.25 24.72 -29.23
N PHE A 238 -11.39 24.13 -29.61
CA PHE A 238 -11.39 23.03 -30.58
C PHE A 238 -10.90 23.51 -31.95
N LYS A 239 -11.39 24.66 -32.45
CA LYS A 239 -10.93 25.21 -33.74
C LYS A 239 -9.42 25.46 -33.76
N LYS A 240 -8.86 25.94 -32.64
CA LYS A 240 -7.42 26.17 -32.48
C LYS A 240 -6.63 24.86 -32.42
N LEU A 241 -7.09 23.86 -31.67
CA LEU A 241 -6.46 22.53 -31.64
C LEU A 241 -6.53 21.87 -33.01
N ASN A 242 -7.69 21.95 -33.66
CA ASN A 242 -7.93 21.42 -35.00
C ASN A 242 -6.95 22.05 -36.00
N SER A 243 -6.76 23.37 -36.00
CA SER A 243 -5.79 24.01 -36.92
C SER A 243 -4.34 23.58 -36.68
N TYR A 244 -3.96 23.23 -35.45
CA TYR A 244 -2.65 22.65 -35.16
C TYR A 244 -2.53 21.19 -35.62
N LEU A 245 -3.61 20.40 -35.55
CA LEU A 245 -3.58 18.95 -35.80
C LEU A 245 -3.94 18.55 -37.25
N THR A 246 -4.75 19.33 -37.98
CA THR A 246 -5.21 18.97 -39.34
C THR A 246 -4.11 19.16 -40.37
N PHE A 247 -4.02 18.27 -41.35
CA PHE A 247 -3.12 18.41 -42.48
C PHE A 247 -3.85 17.98 -43.75
N ASP A 248 -3.71 18.77 -44.81
CA ASP A 248 -4.43 18.57 -46.07
C ASP A 248 -3.63 17.75 -47.09
N SER A 249 -2.35 17.50 -46.79
CA SER A 249 -1.45 16.71 -47.62
C SER A 249 -0.33 16.08 -46.79
N LEU A 250 0.33 15.06 -47.34
CA LEU A 250 1.52 14.45 -46.73
C LEU A 250 2.66 15.48 -46.55
N THR A 251 2.80 16.41 -47.51
CA THR A 251 3.78 17.50 -47.42
C THR A 251 3.48 18.47 -46.27
N HIS A 252 2.21 18.82 -46.05
CA HIS A 252 1.80 19.66 -44.92
C HIS A 252 2.04 18.95 -43.57
N LEU A 253 1.77 17.63 -43.49
CA LEU A 253 2.10 16.83 -42.31
C LEU A 253 3.61 16.84 -42.01
N VAL A 254 4.45 16.62 -43.04
CA VAL A 254 5.91 16.66 -42.89
C VAL A 254 6.39 18.02 -42.38
N GLN A 255 5.85 19.13 -42.89
CA GLN A 255 6.18 20.49 -42.40
C GLN A 255 5.78 20.71 -40.94
N LYS A 256 4.61 20.21 -40.52
CA LYS A 256 4.18 20.25 -39.12
C LYS A 256 5.10 19.42 -38.22
N LEU A 257 5.46 18.21 -38.63
CA LEU A 257 6.42 17.36 -37.91
C LEU A 257 7.81 18.01 -37.83
N GLN A 258 8.25 18.70 -38.87
CA GLN A 258 9.49 19.49 -38.83
C GLN A 258 9.40 20.65 -37.83
N THR A 259 8.25 21.32 -37.73
CA THR A 259 8.01 22.38 -36.73
C THR A 259 8.10 21.81 -35.31
N VAL A 260 7.46 20.66 -35.06
CA VAL A 260 7.56 19.95 -33.77
C VAL A 260 9.01 19.54 -33.48
N LYS A 261 9.71 18.96 -34.47
CA LYS A 261 11.15 18.62 -34.36
C LYS A 261 11.99 19.84 -33.99
N SER A 262 11.75 21.00 -34.61
CA SER A 262 12.45 22.25 -34.30
C SER A 262 12.17 22.75 -32.88
N TRP A 263 10.95 22.55 -32.39
CA TRP A 263 10.55 22.92 -31.04
C TRP A 263 11.20 22.02 -29.99
N ILE A 264 11.22 20.69 -30.23
CA ILE A 264 11.93 19.71 -29.40
C ILE A 264 13.42 20.03 -29.40
N TYR A 265 14.03 20.29 -30.56
CA TYR A 265 15.46 20.59 -30.66
C TYR A 265 15.85 21.85 -29.85
N ARG A 266 15.03 22.89 -29.88
CA ARG A 266 15.22 24.11 -29.08
C ARG A 266 15.14 23.86 -27.57
N ARG A 267 14.45 22.80 -27.14
CA ARG A 267 14.25 22.43 -25.73
C ARG A 267 14.91 21.10 -25.37
N ARG A 268 15.84 20.61 -26.20
CA ARG A 268 16.42 19.26 -26.11
C ARG A 268 17.01 18.93 -24.74
N SER A 269 17.53 19.91 -24.01
CA SER A 269 18.06 19.70 -22.66
C SER A 269 17.02 19.16 -21.69
N ILE A 270 15.81 19.72 -21.70
CA ILE A 270 14.70 19.27 -20.84
C ILE A 270 14.27 17.86 -21.25
N PHE A 271 14.22 17.57 -22.55
CA PHE A 271 13.92 16.23 -23.05
C PHE A 271 14.98 15.21 -22.68
N TYR A 272 16.27 15.56 -22.72
CA TYR A 272 17.35 14.68 -22.27
C TYR A 272 17.31 14.43 -20.77
N VAL A 273 16.93 15.43 -19.96
CA VAL A 273 16.69 15.24 -18.52
C VAL A 273 15.53 14.28 -18.29
N GLY A 274 14.40 14.48 -18.99
CA GLY A 274 13.26 13.57 -18.90
C GLY A 274 13.60 12.16 -19.35
N LEU A 275 14.36 12.00 -20.44
CA LEU A 275 14.81 10.70 -20.94
C LEU A 275 15.78 10.02 -19.96
N PHE A 276 16.71 10.79 -19.38
CA PHE A 276 17.63 10.29 -18.37
C PHE A 276 16.87 9.76 -17.14
N PHE A 277 15.95 10.56 -16.58
CA PHE A 277 15.17 10.13 -15.41
C PHE A 277 14.17 9.03 -15.74
N TYR A 278 13.70 8.92 -16.97
CA TYR A 278 12.91 7.78 -17.42
C TYR A 278 13.71 6.48 -17.37
N PHE A 279 14.92 6.47 -17.94
CA PHE A 279 15.81 5.31 -17.87
C PHE A 279 16.29 5.04 -16.45
N PHE A 280 16.53 6.08 -15.66
CA PHE A 280 16.93 5.94 -14.27
C PHE A 280 15.80 5.33 -13.44
N THR A 281 14.57 5.81 -13.57
CA THR A 281 13.38 5.21 -12.92
C THR A 281 13.19 3.75 -13.34
N PHE A 282 13.38 3.45 -14.64
CA PHE A 282 13.34 2.07 -15.11
C PHE A 282 14.39 1.21 -14.40
N LEU A 283 15.63 1.72 -14.27
CA LEU A 283 16.70 1.04 -13.54
C LEU A 283 16.36 0.87 -12.05
N GLN A 284 15.79 1.88 -11.39
CA GLN A 284 15.40 1.82 -9.98
C GLN A 284 14.44 0.66 -9.70
N ILE A 285 13.35 0.59 -10.47
CA ILE A 285 12.34 -0.46 -10.32
C ILE A 285 12.95 -1.81 -10.72
N PHE A 286 13.76 -1.83 -11.79
CA PHE A 286 14.49 -3.03 -12.18
C PHE A 286 15.37 -3.54 -11.04
N LEU A 287 16.08 -2.69 -10.29
CA LEU A 287 16.95 -3.11 -9.18
C LEU A 287 16.20 -3.74 -8.01
N LEU A 288 14.94 -3.37 -7.77
CA LEU A 288 14.09 -3.90 -6.69
C LEU A 288 13.51 -5.29 -6.99
N GLU A 289 13.46 -5.68 -8.25
CA GLU A 289 12.93 -6.98 -8.66
C GLU A 289 13.93 -8.12 -8.40
N LYS A 290 13.46 -9.26 -7.88
CA LYS A 290 14.31 -10.45 -7.70
C LYS A 290 14.64 -11.06 -9.06
N LYS A 291 15.93 -11.32 -9.30
CA LYS A 291 16.46 -11.86 -10.57
C LYS A 291 17.59 -12.82 -10.26
N ASP A 292 17.32 -14.12 -10.38
CA ASP A 292 18.31 -15.18 -10.13
C ASP A 292 18.95 -15.65 -11.45
N THR A 293 18.32 -15.36 -12.60
CA THR A 293 18.83 -15.73 -13.93
C THR A 293 18.68 -14.60 -14.95
N TRP A 294 19.47 -14.66 -16.03
CA TRP A 294 19.38 -13.71 -17.15
C TRP A 294 18.00 -13.75 -17.86
N LYS A 295 17.36 -14.93 -17.92
CA LYS A 295 16.01 -15.09 -18.49
C LYS A 295 14.99 -14.30 -17.68
N GLN A 296 15.05 -14.42 -16.35
CA GLN A 296 14.19 -13.63 -15.45
C GLN A 296 14.47 -12.13 -15.57
N ALA A 297 15.75 -11.73 -15.72
CA ALA A 297 16.09 -10.32 -15.96
C ALA A 297 15.44 -9.77 -17.23
N ILE A 298 15.46 -10.52 -18.33
CA ILE A 298 14.78 -10.14 -19.59
C ILE A 298 13.27 -10.10 -19.39
N GLN A 299 12.68 -11.10 -18.72
CA GLN A 299 11.24 -11.11 -18.42
C GLN A 299 10.81 -9.88 -17.62
N VAL A 300 11.55 -9.53 -16.57
CA VAL A 300 11.30 -8.32 -15.77
C VAL A 300 11.41 -7.07 -16.64
N ALA A 301 12.44 -6.96 -17.48
CA ALA A 301 12.60 -5.81 -18.36
C ALA A 301 11.44 -5.67 -19.35
N ILE A 302 11.00 -6.78 -19.96
CA ILE A 302 9.83 -6.82 -20.85
C ILE A 302 8.56 -6.45 -20.07
N GLN A 303 8.36 -7.00 -18.88
CA GLN A 303 7.20 -6.71 -18.05
C GLN A 303 7.15 -5.24 -17.64
N LEU A 304 8.28 -4.64 -17.25
CA LEU A 304 8.37 -3.22 -16.92
C LEU A 304 8.00 -2.36 -18.13
N PHE A 305 8.54 -2.68 -19.30
CA PHE A 305 8.27 -1.96 -20.53
C PHE A 305 6.81 -2.13 -21.02
N ALA A 306 6.26 -3.34 -20.97
CA ALA A 306 4.97 -3.67 -21.57
C ALA A 306 3.78 -3.44 -20.62
N SER A 307 3.96 -3.58 -19.31
CA SER A 307 2.85 -3.59 -18.35
C SER A 307 2.91 -2.50 -17.27
N ARG A 308 4.12 -2.04 -16.90
CA ARG A 308 4.34 -1.04 -15.81
C ARG A 308 4.83 0.32 -16.30
N GLN A 309 4.74 0.60 -17.60
CA GLN A 309 5.19 1.87 -18.18
C GLN A 309 4.48 3.09 -17.58
N SER A 310 3.22 2.95 -17.17
CA SER A 310 2.44 4.05 -16.57
C SER A 310 3.13 4.60 -15.31
N THR A 311 3.56 3.73 -14.42
CA THR A 311 4.20 4.12 -13.15
C THR A 311 5.57 4.77 -13.38
N VAL A 312 6.34 4.27 -14.36
CA VAL A 312 7.62 4.87 -14.78
C VAL A 312 7.40 6.29 -15.32
N ILE A 313 6.40 6.47 -16.17
CA ILE A 313 6.06 7.78 -16.75
C ILE A 313 5.62 8.76 -15.65
N LEU A 314 4.75 8.34 -14.73
CA LEU A 314 4.31 9.19 -13.63
C LEU A 314 5.49 9.64 -12.76
N THR A 315 6.36 8.71 -12.37
CA THR A 315 7.56 9.02 -11.59
C THR A 315 8.46 10.01 -12.32
N THR A 316 8.69 9.79 -13.62
CA THR A 316 9.46 10.70 -14.47
C THR A 316 8.84 12.10 -14.52
N PHE A 317 7.51 12.21 -14.61
CA PHE A 317 6.83 13.50 -14.57
C PHE A 317 6.96 14.21 -13.23
N ILE A 318 6.88 13.49 -12.12
CA ILE A 318 7.08 14.05 -10.78
C ILE A 318 8.51 14.58 -10.63
N ILE A 319 9.51 13.78 -11.00
CA ILE A 319 10.93 14.20 -10.95
C ILE A 319 11.17 15.39 -11.87
N LEU A 320 10.62 15.37 -13.09
CA LEU A 320 10.77 16.48 -14.04
C LEU A 320 10.07 17.76 -13.55
N ALA A 321 8.89 17.64 -12.93
CA ALA A 321 8.19 18.77 -12.34
C ALA A 321 8.99 19.40 -11.20
N PHE A 322 9.57 18.57 -10.33
CA PHE A 322 10.45 19.01 -9.25
C PHE A 322 11.72 19.69 -9.79
N PHE A 323 12.38 19.08 -10.78
CA PHE A 323 13.51 19.67 -11.49
C PHE A 323 13.16 21.03 -12.11
N LEU A 324 12.03 21.13 -12.81
CA LEU A 324 11.58 22.37 -13.45
C LEU A 324 11.26 23.46 -12.42
N LEU A 325 10.67 23.10 -11.27
CA LEU A 325 10.39 24.04 -10.18
C LEU A 325 11.70 24.66 -9.67
N LEU A 326 12.68 23.83 -9.32
CA LEU A 326 14.00 24.27 -8.86
C LEU A 326 14.75 25.08 -9.93
N LEU A 327 14.61 24.69 -11.21
CA LEU A 327 15.18 25.44 -12.32
C LEU A 327 14.54 26.81 -12.49
N LEU A 328 13.22 26.92 -12.29
CA LEU A 328 12.54 28.22 -12.27
C LEU A 328 12.93 29.04 -11.05
N LEU A 329 13.26 28.44 -9.90
CA LEU A 329 13.69 29.18 -8.71
C LEU A 329 15.12 29.71 -8.82
N THR A 330 16.05 28.91 -9.35
CA THR A 330 17.50 29.25 -9.34
C THR A 330 18.04 29.71 -10.70
N ASN A 331 17.44 29.25 -11.79
CA ASN A 331 17.97 29.35 -13.17
C ASN A 331 19.39 28.76 -13.33
N ARG A 332 19.76 27.76 -12.51
CA ARG A 332 21.07 27.09 -12.53
C ARG A 332 20.94 25.61 -12.92
N PHE A 333 20.91 25.34 -14.23
CA PHE A 333 20.60 24.03 -14.78
C PHE A 333 21.39 22.86 -14.17
N TRP A 334 22.72 22.94 -14.12
CA TRP A 334 23.54 21.82 -13.69
C TRP A 334 23.51 21.62 -12.16
N TYR A 335 23.44 22.71 -11.39
CA TYR A 335 23.21 22.66 -9.94
C TYR A 335 21.90 21.94 -9.63
N VAL A 336 20.83 22.36 -10.29
CA VAL A 336 19.50 21.75 -10.10
C VAL A 336 19.49 20.30 -10.55
N PHE A 337 20.08 19.97 -11.70
CA PHE A 337 20.16 18.58 -12.18
C PHE A 337 20.89 17.67 -11.18
N SER A 338 22.04 18.13 -10.68
CA SER A 338 22.86 17.35 -9.75
C SER A 338 22.15 17.20 -8.40
N PHE A 339 21.52 18.26 -7.91
CA PHE A 339 20.74 18.21 -6.68
C PHE A 339 19.53 17.26 -6.78
N THR A 340 18.76 17.34 -7.87
CA THR A 340 17.65 16.41 -8.11
C THR A 340 18.15 14.96 -8.20
N LEU A 341 19.27 14.72 -8.90
CA LEU A 341 19.87 13.39 -9.00
C LEU A 341 20.36 12.87 -7.65
N VAL A 342 20.96 13.71 -6.81
CA VAL A 342 21.44 13.30 -5.47
C VAL A 342 20.27 12.87 -4.59
N ILE A 343 19.17 13.63 -4.55
CA ILE A 343 17.98 13.25 -3.78
C ILE A 343 17.41 11.91 -4.27
N ASP A 344 17.25 11.78 -5.59
CA ASP A 344 16.70 10.57 -6.21
C ASP A 344 17.61 9.34 -5.98
N LEU A 345 18.93 9.53 -6.03
CA LEU A 345 19.92 8.49 -5.75
C LEU A 345 19.94 8.11 -4.27
N LEU A 346 19.85 9.08 -3.34
CA LEU A 346 19.77 8.80 -1.91
C LEU A 346 18.53 7.98 -1.57
N LEU A 347 17.35 8.37 -2.09
CA LEU A 347 16.11 7.61 -1.89
C LEU A 347 16.20 6.22 -2.52
N THR A 348 16.76 6.11 -3.73
CA THR A 348 16.94 4.83 -4.43
C THR A 348 17.87 3.89 -3.68
N VAL A 349 19.08 4.33 -3.37
CA VAL A 349 20.11 3.50 -2.72
C VAL A 349 19.63 3.09 -1.33
N SER A 350 19.10 4.03 -0.56
CA SER A 350 18.56 3.75 0.78
C SER A 350 17.40 2.76 0.69
N THR A 351 16.50 2.91 -0.29
CA THR A 351 15.39 1.96 -0.52
C THR A 351 15.90 0.59 -0.94
N VAL A 352 16.87 0.49 -1.85
CA VAL A 352 17.43 -0.81 -2.28
C VAL A 352 18.12 -1.52 -1.12
N ILE A 353 18.88 -0.81 -0.29
CA ILE A 353 19.53 -1.38 0.90
C ILE A 353 18.47 -1.83 1.90
N LYS A 354 17.53 -0.95 2.27
CA LYS A 354 16.47 -1.24 3.24
C LYS A 354 15.56 -2.37 2.79
N TYR A 355 15.26 -2.43 1.49
CA TYR A 355 14.47 -3.50 0.86
C TYR A 355 15.18 -4.85 0.92
N LYS A 356 16.50 -4.90 0.66
CA LYS A 356 17.25 -6.17 0.75
C LYS A 356 17.37 -6.70 2.18
N LEU A 357 17.51 -5.81 3.16
CA LEU A 357 17.71 -6.20 4.55
C LEU A 357 16.39 -6.58 5.23
N ARG A 358 15.29 -5.90 4.86
CA ARG A 358 14.07 -5.92 5.67
C ARG A 358 12.78 -5.72 4.83
N GLU A 359 12.85 -5.90 3.52
CA GLU A 359 11.71 -5.93 2.57
C GLU A 359 10.78 -4.69 2.56
N GLU A 360 11.30 -3.48 2.80
CA GLU A 360 10.53 -2.21 2.73
C GLU A 360 11.15 -1.13 1.82
N PRO A 361 10.34 -0.10 1.48
CA PRO A 361 10.83 1.23 1.11
C PRO A 361 11.40 2.06 2.27
N VAL A 362 12.08 3.14 1.91
CA VAL A 362 12.28 4.28 2.83
C VAL A 362 10.95 5.01 3.03
N TYR A 363 10.63 5.33 4.29
CA TYR A 363 9.46 6.11 4.68
C TYR A 363 9.82 7.55 5.02
N PRO A 364 8.86 8.49 4.92
CA PRO A 364 9.04 9.83 5.45
C PRO A 364 9.33 9.86 6.96
N SER A 365 8.79 8.90 7.74
CA SER A 365 9.07 8.77 9.17
C SER A 365 10.53 8.41 9.48
N ASP A 366 11.24 7.74 8.56
CA ASP A 366 12.68 7.45 8.72
C ASP A 366 13.50 8.74 8.80
N LEU A 367 13.05 9.83 8.18
CA LEU A 367 13.74 11.12 8.26
C LEU A 367 13.75 11.68 9.69
N LYS A 368 12.76 11.32 10.52
CA LYS A 368 12.74 11.72 11.94
C LYS A 368 13.81 11.00 12.76
N MET A 369 14.35 9.89 12.26
CA MET A 369 15.44 9.16 12.90
C MET A 369 16.84 9.72 12.55
N LEU A 370 16.94 10.72 11.66
CA LEU A 370 18.22 11.32 11.28
C LEU A 370 18.92 12.04 12.43
N ASN A 371 18.21 12.38 13.51
CA ASN A 371 18.82 12.91 14.73
C ASN A 371 19.76 11.88 15.41
N GLY A 372 19.60 10.58 15.12
CA GLY A 372 20.51 9.49 15.52
C GLY A 372 21.44 9.02 14.39
N LEU A 373 21.95 9.94 13.55
CA LEU A 373 22.73 9.57 12.36
C LEU A 373 23.97 8.73 12.68
N SER A 374 24.67 8.99 13.79
CA SER A 374 25.82 8.19 14.23
C SER A 374 25.46 6.72 14.43
N GLU A 375 24.29 6.44 14.98
CA GLU A 375 23.77 5.10 15.26
C GLU A 375 23.40 4.40 13.94
N LEU A 376 22.68 5.09 13.05
CA LEU A 376 22.34 4.58 11.72
C LEU A 376 23.60 4.27 10.90
N LEU A 377 24.63 5.11 10.98
CA LEU A 377 25.90 4.90 10.28
C LEU A 377 26.71 3.75 10.90
N ALA A 378 26.66 3.55 12.21
CA ALA A 378 27.31 2.41 12.88
C ALA A 378 26.71 1.04 12.50
N MET A 379 25.48 1.04 11.94
CA MET A 379 24.81 -0.16 11.42
C MET A 379 25.09 -0.44 9.94
N VAL A 380 25.77 0.47 9.22
CA VAL A 380 26.03 0.37 7.78
C VAL A 380 27.52 0.15 7.53
N SER A 381 27.85 -0.69 6.54
CA SER A 381 29.24 -0.93 6.13
C SER A 381 29.96 0.40 5.80
N PRO A 382 31.17 0.64 6.35
CA PRO A 382 31.97 1.83 6.04
C PRO A 382 32.23 2.02 4.55
N VAL A 383 32.34 0.93 3.78
CA VAL A 383 32.56 0.96 2.33
C VAL A 383 31.41 1.64 1.59
N ILE A 384 30.16 1.36 2.00
CA ILE A 384 28.97 1.96 1.40
C ILE A 384 28.93 3.47 1.70
N ILE A 385 29.26 3.85 2.93
CA ILE A 385 29.29 5.25 3.38
C ILE A 385 30.33 6.04 2.58
N ILE A 386 31.57 5.54 2.50
CA ILE A 386 32.67 6.19 1.77
C ILE A 386 32.33 6.31 0.28
N SER A 387 31.82 5.24 -0.33
CA SER A 387 31.41 5.25 -1.75
C SER A 387 30.32 6.29 -2.01
N GLY A 388 29.33 6.40 -1.12
CA GLY A 388 28.29 7.42 -1.19
C GLY A 388 28.85 8.84 -1.13
N ILE A 389 29.75 9.11 -0.18
CA ILE A 389 30.41 10.42 -0.02
C ILE A 389 31.20 10.78 -1.29
N VAL A 390 31.99 9.84 -1.83
CA VAL A 390 32.78 10.06 -3.06
C VAL A 390 31.88 10.40 -4.25
N ILE A 391 30.75 9.68 -4.42
CA ILE A 391 29.78 9.96 -5.50
C ILE A 391 29.17 11.36 -5.33
N VAL A 392 28.75 11.74 -4.13
CA VAL A 392 28.16 13.06 -3.85
C VAL A 392 29.17 14.18 -4.10
N LEU A 393 30.44 14.00 -3.67
CA LEU A 393 31.51 14.95 -3.93
C LEU A 393 31.81 15.08 -5.42
N PHE A 394 31.90 13.97 -6.15
CA PHE A 394 32.11 13.96 -7.60
C PHE A 394 30.98 14.68 -8.36
N LEU A 395 29.72 14.40 -8.01
CA LEU A 395 28.56 15.08 -8.60
C LEU A 395 28.57 16.58 -8.28
N THR A 396 28.94 16.96 -7.06
CA THR A 396 29.04 18.37 -6.65
C THR A 396 30.13 19.12 -7.42
N ILE A 397 31.34 18.56 -7.48
CA ILE A 397 32.49 19.17 -8.18
C ILE A 397 32.21 19.27 -9.69
N SER A 398 31.72 18.20 -10.31
CA SER A 398 31.37 18.20 -11.74
C SER A 398 30.27 19.21 -12.03
N SER A 399 29.27 19.35 -11.16
CA SER A 399 28.23 20.38 -11.26
C SER A 399 28.81 21.80 -11.26
N ILE A 400 29.75 22.11 -10.37
CA ILE A 400 30.45 23.41 -10.31
C ILE A 400 31.21 23.69 -11.60
N ILE A 401 32.00 22.74 -12.08
CA ILE A 401 32.83 22.90 -13.29
C ILE A 401 31.93 23.11 -14.52
N ILE A 402 30.92 22.27 -14.70
CA ILE A 402 30.03 22.31 -15.87
C ILE A 402 29.12 23.54 -15.81
N GLN A 403 28.60 23.90 -14.64
CA GLN A 403 27.76 25.09 -14.48
C GLN A 403 28.54 26.36 -14.83
N ARG A 404 29.81 26.49 -14.41
CA ARG A 404 30.65 27.65 -14.77
C ARG A 404 30.93 27.72 -16.27
N LYS A 405 31.18 26.59 -16.93
CA LYS A 405 31.49 26.54 -18.37
C LYS A 405 30.26 26.72 -19.28
N LEU A 406 29.09 26.23 -18.88
CA LEU A 406 27.92 26.11 -19.78
C LEU A 406 26.69 26.91 -19.33
N GLN A 407 26.82 27.79 -18.33
CA GLN A 407 25.70 28.57 -17.77
C GLN A 407 24.82 29.22 -18.84
N HIS A 408 25.43 29.96 -19.78
CA HIS A 408 24.69 30.74 -20.78
C HIS A 408 23.95 29.88 -21.81
N ARG A 409 24.35 28.62 -21.99
CA ARG A 409 23.77 27.70 -22.97
C ARG A 409 22.45 27.09 -22.50
N TYR A 410 22.28 26.93 -21.18
CA TYR A 410 21.14 26.23 -20.59
C TYR A 410 20.27 27.13 -19.67
N ALA A 411 20.63 28.40 -19.52
CA ALA A 411 19.81 29.37 -18.77
C ALA A 411 18.45 29.59 -19.44
N LEU A 412 17.38 29.59 -18.64
CA LEU A 412 16.04 29.92 -19.07
C LEU A 412 15.93 31.43 -19.33
N LYS A 413 15.44 31.79 -20.52
CA LYS A 413 15.12 33.17 -20.91
C LYS A 413 13.63 33.44 -20.76
N PHE A 414 13.12 33.44 -19.53
CA PHE A 414 11.72 33.75 -19.24
C PHE A 414 11.55 35.19 -18.74
N ASN A 415 10.44 35.82 -19.09
CA ASN A 415 10.02 37.04 -18.41
C ASN A 415 9.51 36.68 -17.00
N TRP A 416 9.60 37.62 -16.05
CA TRP A 416 9.27 37.38 -14.65
C TRP A 416 7.84 36.88 -14.44
N LYS A 417 6.88 37.36 -15.26
CA LYS A 417 5.48 36.91 -15.23
C LYS A 417 5.35 35.40 -15.52
N LYS A 418 5.93 34.90 -16.62
CA LYS A 418 5.91 33.46 -16.94
C LYS A 418 6.64 32.62 -15.90
N ARG A 419 7.70 33.17 -15.30
CA ARG A 419 8.45 32.51 -14.22
C ARG A 419 7.58 32.31 -12.99
N ILE A 420 6.91 33.36 -12.51
CA ILE A 420 5.99 33.28 -11.35
C ILE A 420 4.82 32.35 -11.64
N THR A 421 4.18 32.47 -12.81
CA THR A 421 3.08 31.58 -13.20
C THR A 421 3.53 30.11 -13.25
N GLY A 422 4.73 29.84 -13.78
CA GLY A 422 5.27 28.47 -13.80
C GLY A 422 5.55 27.92 -12.40
N ILE A 423 6.12 28.73 -11.50
CA ILE A 423 6.36 28.34 -10.10
C ILE A 423 5.03 28.03 -9.41
N ALA A 424 4.02 28.90 -9.55
CA ALA A 424 2.71 28.70 -8.94
C ALA A 424 2.05 27.41 -9.43
N ILE A 425 2.03 27.17 -10.75
CA ILE A 425 1.45 25.95 -11.34
C ILE A 425 2.16 24.69 -10.84
N LEU A 426 3.50 24.67 -10.85
CA LEU A 426 4.26 23.49 -10.42
C LEU A 426 4.13 23.25 -8.91
N THR A 427 4.05 24.30 -8.10
CA THR A 427 3.85 24.19 -6.65
C THR A 427 2.48 23.59 -6.33
N VAL A 428 1.41 24.09 -6.97
CA VAL A 428 0.05 23.54 -6.82
C VAL A 428 -0.03 22.10 -7.34
N MET A 429 0.66 21.78 -8.42
CA MET A 429 0.69 20.42 -8.95
C MET A 429 1.42 19.46 -7.99
N LEU A 430 2.56 19.88 -7.42
CA LEU A 430 3.34 19.07 -6.49
C LEU A 430 2.68 18.97 -5.10
N SER A 431 1.93 19.97 -4.64
CA SER A 431 1.17 19.86 -3.38
C SER A 431 0.07 18.79 -3.44
N GLY A 432 -0.29 18.34 -4.65
CA GLY A 432 -1.17 17.20 -4.84
C GLY A 432 -0.69 15.91 -4.15
N VAL A 433 0.60 15.76 -3.84
CA VAL A 433 1.13 14.56 -3.16
C VAL A 433 0.53 14.35 -1.77
N PHE A 434 0.12 15.42 -1.07
CA PHE A 434 -0.51 15.33 0.26
C PHE A 434 -1.97 14.85 0.23
N PHE A 435 -2.51 14.60 -0.96
CA PHE A 435 -3.89 14.17 -1.14
C PHE A 435 -3.99 12.86 -1.94
N ILE A 436 -2.89 12.12 -2.12
CA ILE A 436 -2.84 10.88 -2.93
C ILE A 436 -3.79 9.82 -2.38
N ASN A 437 -3.97 9.77 -1.05
CA ASN A 437 -4.77 8.74 -0.37
C ASN A 437 -6.19 9.20 -0.03
N HIS A 438 -6.48 10.50 -0.21
CA HIS A 438 -7.82 11.06 -0.01
C HIS A 438 -8.76 10.62 -1.14
N LYS A 439 -9.70 9.73 -0.82
CA LYS A 439 -10.69 9.21 -1.78
C LYS A 439 -11.38 10.35 -2.52
N ASN A 440 -11.49 10.23 -3.85
CA ASN A 440 -12.08 11.21 -4.77
C ASN A 440 -11.28 12.52 -4.98
N SER A 441 -10.10 12.69 -4.36
CA SER A 441 -9.24 13.84 -4.69
C SER A 441 -8.70 13.74 -6.13
N PRO A 442 -8.38 14.88 -6.80
CA PRO A 442 -7.75 14.85 -8.13
C PRO A 442 -6.45 14.03 -8.17
N SER A 443 -5.64 14.08 -7.11
CA SER A 443 -4.40 13.30 -6.99
C SER A 443 -4.68 11.82 -6.83
N TYR A 444 -5.67 11.45 -6.01
CA TYR A 444 -6.08 10.06 -5.83
C TYR A 444 -6.49 9.45 -7.17
N LEU A 445 -7.30 10.20 -7.92
CA LEU A 445 -7.73 9.85 -9.28
C LEU A 445 -6.54 9.73 -10.23
N LEU A 446 -5.64 10.72 -10.26
CA LEU A 446 -4.45 10.72 -11.12
C LEU A 446 -3.55 9.50 -10.86
N PHE A 447 -3.21 9.22 -9.60
CA PHE A 447 -2.33 8.11 -9.25
C PHE A 447 -2.98 6.75 -9.58
N ASN A 448 -4.29 6.63 -9.44
CA ASN A 448 -5.03 5.43 -9.86
C ASN A 448 -5.05 5.25 -11.39
N LEU A 449 -5.11 6.35 -12.16
CA LEU A 449 -5.00 6.30 -13.63
C LEU A 449 -3.65 5.72 -14.06
N PHE A 450 -2.57 6.06 -13.35
CA PHE A 450 -1.22 5.56 -13.62
C PHE A 450 -0.89 4.20 -12.99
N ARG A 451 -1.88 3.51 -12.39
CA ARG A 451 -1.74 2.18 -11.77
C ARG A 451 -0.75 2.13 -10.60
N VAL A 452 -0.68 3.21 -9.83
CA VAL A 452 0.06 3.20 -8.57
C VAL A 452 -0.61 2.20 -7.62
N ASN A 453 0.18 1.29 -7.07
CA ASN A 453 -0.25 0.36 -6.06
C ASN A 453 -0.36 1.09 -4.71
N LYS A 454 -1.57 1.29 -4.20
CA LYS A 454 -1.80 1.98 -2.92
C LYS A 454 -2.01 1.00 -1.76
N THR A 455 -1.47 -0.20 -1.88
CA THR A 455 -1.60 -1.25 -0.86
C THR A 455 -0.59 -0.99 0.24
N PHE A 456 -1.06 -0.38 1.32
CA PHE A 456 -0.23 -0.10 2.49
C PHE A 456 0.02 -1.35 3.34
N PHE A 457 -0.85 -2.37 3.27
CA PHE A 457 -0.67 -3.65 3.97
C PHE A 457 0.27 -4.64 3.22
N ASN A 458 0.96 -4.20 2.17
CA ASN A 458 2.01 -5.00 1.52
C ASN A 458 3.01 -4.05 0.86
N GLN A 459 3.80 -3.39 1.72
CA GLN A 459 4.78 -2.38 1.31
C GLN A 459 5.90 -2.97 0.45
N LYS A 460 6.23 -4.25 0.67
CA LYS A 460 7.20 -5.03 -0.14
C LYS A 460 6.80 -5.06 -1.60
N ASP A 461 5.59 -5.51 -1.92
CA ASP A 461 5.15 -5.56 -3.30
C ASP A 461 4.83 -4.16 -3.83
N ALA A 462 4.30 -3.26 -2.99
CA ALA A 462 4.03 -1.89 -3.39
C ALA A 462 5.30 -1.14 -3.84
N VAL A 463 6.44 -1.27 -3.14
CA VAL A 463 7.69 -0.61 -3.55
C VAL A 463 8.27 -1.20 -4.84
N ARG A 464 8.15 -2.51 -5.07
CA ARG A 464 8.57 -3.15 -6.33
C ARG A 464 7.73 -2.68 -7.52
N GLU A 465 6.46 -2.34 -7.30
CA GLU A 465 5.56 -1.86 -8.34
C GLU A 465 5.69 -0.36 -8.59
N ASN A 466 5.79 0.42 -7.52
CA ASN A 466 5.78 1.88 -7.55
C ASN A 466 7.16 2.49 -7.79
N GLY A 467 8.21 1.79 -7.36
CA GLY A 467 9.56 2.34 -7.25
C GLY A 467 9.73 3.27 -6.04
N PRO A 468 10.98 3.66 -5.73
CA PRO A 468 11.31 4.39 -4.50
C PRO A 468 10.56 5.72 -4.34
N ILE A 469 10.47 6.52 -5.41
CA ILE A 469 9.92 7.88 -5.35
C ILE A 469 8.41 7.88 -5.09
N ILE A 470 7.63 7.17 -5.91
CA ILE A 470 6.18 7.11 -5.70
C ILE A 470 5.87 6.46 -4.35
N GLN A 471 6.61 5.42 -3.96
CA GLN A 471 6.36 4.77 -2.67
C GLN A 471 6.64 5.69 -1.48
N PHE A 472 7.73 6.47 -1.53
CA PHE A 472 8.02 7.48 -0.51
C PHE A 472 6.90 8.53 -0.41
N LEU A 473 6.45 9.05 -1.57
CA LEU A 473 5.36 10.04 -1.63
C LEU A 473 4.02 9.47 -1.16
N ASN A 474 3.74 8.20 -1.46
CA ASN A 474 2.50 7.53 -1.06
C ASN A 474 2.37 7.39 0.47
N ASN A 475 3.50 7.39 1.19
CA ASN A 475 3.57 7.31 2.65
C ASN A 475 3.70 8.69 3.35
N LEU A 476 3.52 9.81 2.64
CA LEU A 476 3.49 11.15 3.26
C LEU A 476 2.17 11.46 3.96
N ASP A 477 1.07 10.96 3.39
CA ASP A 477 -0.29 11.15 3.89
C ASP A 477 -0.64 9.97 4.79
N ILE A 478 -0.47 10.17 6.11
CA ILE A 478 -0.66 9.17 7.15
C ILE A 478 -2.06 9.34 7.75
N LYS A 479 -2.84 8.26 7.76
CA LYS A 479 -4.04 8.14 8.58
C LYS A 479 -3.68 7.44 9.88
N ILE A 480 -4.20 7.87 11.02
CA ILE A 480 -3.88 7.22 12.30
C ILE A 480 -4.74 5.97 12.50
N MET A 481 -6.07 6.14 12.47
CA MET A 481 -7.06 5.09 12.65
C MET A 481 -8.35 5.48 11.91
N ASP A 482 -9.16 4.52 11.49
CA ASP A 482 -10.47 4.79 10.90
C ASP A 482 -11.46 5.25 11.99
N GLU A 483 -12.22 6.33 11.73
CA GLU A 483 -13.24 6.82 12.66
C GLU A 483 -14.38 5.81 12.81
N PRO A 484 -14.69 5.34 14.03
CA PRO A 484 -15.85 4.51 14.29
C PRO A 484 -17.16 5.27 13.97
N GLU A 485 -18.11 4.59 13.31
CA GLU A 485 -19.39 5.19 12.93
C GLU A 485 -20.19 5.66 14.15
N GLY A 486 -20.48 6.96 14.24
CA GLY A 486 -21.23 7.53 15.37
C GLY A 486 -20.34 7.97 16.55
N TYR A 487 -19.01 8.07 16.34
CA TYR A 487 -18.09 8.67 17.30
C TYR A 487 -18.56 10.07 17.73
N SER A 488 -18.69 10.26 19.04
CA SER A 488 -19.13 11.51 19.67
C SER A 488 -18.77 11.49 21.15
N LYS A 489 -18.70 12.67 21.78
CA LYS A 489 -18.47 12.81 23.22
C LYS A 489 -19.44 11.95 24.05
N THR A 490 -20.74 12.03 23.75
CA THR A 490 -21.78 11.25 24.45
C THR A 490 -21.55 9.75 24.34
N LYS A 491 -21.10 9.25 23.19
CA LYS A 491 -20.81 7.82 22.99
C LYS A 491 -19.61 7.38 23.84
N ILE A 492 -18.54 8.18 23.88
CA ILE A 492 -17.37 7.90 24.72
C ILE A 492 -17.74 7.91 26.21
N GLU A 493 -18.48 8.91 26.67
CA GLU A 493 -18.96 8.98 28.07
C GLU A 493 -19.84 7.79 28.46
N GLN A 494 -20.72 7.32 27.55
CA GLN A 494 -21.54 6.13 27.79
C GLN A 494 -20.68 4.87 27.94
N ILE A 495 -19.64 4.72 27.12
CA ILE A 495 -18.71 3.59 27.20
C ILE A 495 -17.94 3.66 28.53
N MET A 496 -17.38 4.81 28.88
CA MET A 496 -16.62 4.92 30.13
C MET A 496 -17.48 4.70 31.38
N LYS A 497 -18.74 5.17 31.40
CA LYS A 497 -19.70 4.86 32.49
C LYS A 497 -20.05 3.38 32.61
N LYS A 498 -20.02 2.63 31.51
CA LYS A 498 -20.16 1.17 31.55
C LYS A 498 -18.96 0.55 32.28
N TYR A 499 -17.75 1.01 31.97
CA TYR A 499 -16.54 0.48 32.59
C TYR A 499 -16.25 1.02 33.99
N GLU A 500 -16.87 2.13 34.42
CA GLU A 500 -16.93 2.52 35.84
C GLU A 500 -17.60 1.42 36.67
N LYS A 501 -18.77 0.95 36.23
CA LYS A 501 -19.49 -0.14 36.90
C LYS A 501 -18.73 -1.47 36.84
N GLU A 502 -18.06 -1.74 35.72
CA GLU A 502 -17.23 -2.94 35.59
C GLU A 502 -16.01 -2.87 36.52
N ALA A 503 -15.39 -1.70 36.67
CA ALA A 503 -14.32 -1.48 37.63
C ALA A 503 -14.79 -1.71 39.06
N GLU A 504 -15.96 -1.17 39.45
CA GLU A 504 -16.56 -1.43 40.77
C GLU A 504 -16.69 -2.93 41.04
N LYS A 505 -17.25 -3.68 40.07
CA LYS A 505 -17.43 -5.13 40.17
C LYS A 505 -16.10 -5.90 40.26
N ILE A 506 -15.11 -5.54 39.44
CA ILE A 506 -13.77 -6.15 39.53
C ILE A 506 -13.18 -5.88 40.92
N ASN A 507 -13.28 -4.63 41.39
CA ASN A 507 -12.69 -4.16 42.63
C ASN A 507 -13.34 -4.71 43.91
N GLU A 508 -14.50 -5.36 43.83
CA GLU A 508 -15.12 -6.09 44.96
C GLU A 508 -14.23 -7.23 45.48
N THR A 509 -13.40 -7.83 44.61
CA THR A 509 -12.54 -8.96 44.94
C THR A 509 -11.05 -8.64 44.93
N ARG A 510 -10.67 -7.42 44.52
CA ARG A 510 -9.26 -6.96 44.46
C ARG A 510 -8.86 -6.17 45.70
N ASN A 511 -7.57 -6.25 46.04
CA ASN A 511 -6.98 -5.50 47.14
C ASN A 511 -6.67 -4.05 46.75
N ASP A 512 -6.64 -3.17 47.76
CA ASP A 512 -6.14 -1.80 47.59
C ASP A 512 -4.66 -1.77 47.21
N TRP A 513 -4.25 -0.66 46.59
CA TRP A 513 -2.85 -0.44 46.23
C TRP A 513 -2.02 -0.19 47.48
N LEU A 514 -0.95 -0.96 47.64
CA LEU A 514 0.05 -0.66 48.66
C LEU A 514 0.84 0.58 48.26
N GLU A 515 1.19 1.42 49.25
CA GLU A 515 1.84 2.71 48.98
C GLU A 515 3.20 2.57 48.29
N ASN A 516 3.84 1.40 48.40
CA ASN A 516 5.12 1.06 47.80
C ASN A 516 5.03 -0.02 46.70
N GLN A 517 3.86 -0.15 46.06
CA GLN A 517 3.64 -1.07 44.94
C GLN A 517 4.63 -0.81 43.80
N THR A 518 5.34 -1.85 43.38
CA THR A 518 6.28 -1.77 42.24
C THR A 518 5.81 -2.65 41.09
N LEU A 519 5.82 -2.09 39.88
CA LEU A 519 5.68 -2.83 38.62
C LEU A 519 6.92 -2.62 37.75
N ILE A 520 7.50 -3.72 37.27
CA ILE A 520 8.62 -3.73 36.33
C ILE A 520 8.14 -4.36 35.03
N LEU A 521 8.19 -3.63 33.92
CA LEU A 521 8.04 -4.18 32.58
C LEU A 521 9.43 -4.33 31.96
N ASN A 522 9.82 -5.56 31.66
CA ASN A 522 11.07 -5.88 30.99
C ASN A 522 10.83 -6.40 29.58
N LEU A 523 11.17 -5.56 28.62
CA LEU A 523 11.36 -5.94 27.22
C LEU A 523 12.74 -6.57 27.08
N SER A 524 12.76 -7.89 26.90
CA SER A 524 13.98 -8.66 26.63
C SER A 524 14.22 -8.74 25.12
N GLU A 525 15.20 -7.96 24.64
CA GLU A 525 15.50 -7.81 23.22
C GLU A 525 15.69 -9.15 22.50
N SER A 526 14.98 -9.35 21.40
CA SER A 526 15.01 -10.53 20.54
C SER A 526 14.77 -11.87 21.24
N PHE A 527 14.28 -11.89 22.48
CA PHE A 527 14.17 -13.12 23.28
C PHE A 527 13.04 -14.02 22.77
N SER A 528 13.36 -15.27 22.45
CA SER A 528 12.41 -16.30 22.08
C SER A 528 13.04 -17.68 22.23
N ASP A 529 12.29 -18.65 22.73
CA ASP A 529 12.72 -20.05 22.80
C ASP A 529 12.92 -20.65 21.39
N PRO A 530 14.17 -20.99 21.00
CA PRO A 530 14.45 -21.56 19.70
C PRO A 530 13.84 -22.96 19.52
N SER A 531 13.50 -23.68 20.59
CA SER A 531 12.95 -25.04 20.50
C SER A 531 11.53 -25.08 19.92
N ARG A 532 10.82 -23.95 19.93
CA ARG A 532 9.49 -23.81 19.31
C ARG A 532 9.52 -23.46 17.82
N VAL A 533 10.69 -23.14 17.28
CA VAL A 533 10.81 -22.73 15.88
C VAL A 533 10.57 -23.93 14.95
N PRO A 534 9.62 -23.85 14.00
CA PRO A 534 9.35 -24.96 13.10
C PRO A 534 10.58 -25.38 12.29
N ASN A 535 10.73 -26.68 12.03
CA ASN A 535 11.88 -27.27 11.32
C ASN A 535 13.24 -27.00 11.97
N LEU A 536 13.28 -26.76 13.28
CA LEU A 536 14.49 -26.70 14.10
C LEU A 536 14.34 -27.66 15.27
N THR A 537 15.41 -28.40 15.56
CA THR A 537 15.54 -29.26 16.73
C THR A 537 16.70 -28.73 17.56
N VAL A 538 16.41 -28.36 18.80
CA VAL A 538 17.41 -27.89 19.77
C VAL A 538 17.74 -29.04 20.71
N GLU A 539 19.01 -29.44 20.79
CA GLU A 539 19.39 -30.65 21.55
C GLU A 539 19.31 -30.44 23.07
N THR A 540 19.77 -29.28 23.56
CA THR A 540 19.77 -28.92 24.98
C THR A 540 19.06 -27.58 25.17
N ASN A 541 18.16 -27.50 26.16
CA ASN A 541 17.42 -26.27 26.46
C ASN A 541 18.38 -25.13 26.88
N PRO A 542 18.47 -24.02 26.11
CA PRO A 542 19.33 -22.89 26.47
C PRO A 542 18.76 -21.99 27.57
N ILE A 543 17.47 -22.10 27.89
CA ILE A 543 16.75 -21.24 28.84
C ILE A 543 16.06 -22.03 29.98
N PRO A 544 16.79 -22.90 30.71
CA PRO A 544 16.20 -23.80 31.69
C PRO A 544 15.53 -23.08 32.87
N THR A 545 16.07 -21.94 33.32
CA THR A 545 15.50 -21.19 34.45
C THR A 545 14.18 -20.53 34.06
N ILE A 546 14.14 -19.85 32.92
CA ILE A 546 12.94 -19.20 32.39
C ILE A 546 11.86 -20.25 32.10
N THR A 547 12.23 -21.38 31.50
CA THR A 547 11.31 -22.52 31.31
C THR A 547 10.69 -22.98 32.62
N LYS A 548 11.48 -23.08 33.69
CA LYS A 548 10.99 -23.45 35.02
C LYS A 548 10.04 -22.38 35.59
N ILE A 549 10.41 -21.09 35.51
CA ILE A 549 9.58 -19.98 35.99
C ILE A 549 8.22 -19.99 35.29
N MET A 550 8.20 -20.12 33.96
CA MET A 550 6.97 -20.18 33.17
C MET A 550 6.06 -21.32 33.63
N ASN A 551 6.60 -22.51 33.92
CA ASN A 551 5.79 -23.62 34.43
C ASN A 551 5.15 -23.34 35.80
N GLU A 552 5.76 -22.49 36.62
CA GLU A 552 5.31 -22.21 37.99
C GLU A 552 4.38 -20.98 38.06
N THR A 553 4.55 -19.98 37.18
CA THR A 553 3.83 -18.70 37.23
C THR A 553 2.80 -18.51 36.10
N THR A 554 2.24 -17.30 35.96
CA THR A 554 1.46 -16.89 34.78
C THR A 554 2.40 -16.66 33.61
N SER A 555 2.20 -17.39 32.51
CA SER A 555 3.09 -17.33 31.34
C SER A 555 2.42 -17.87 30.09
N GLY A 556 3.07 -17.65 28.96
CA GLY A 556 2.69 -18.23 27.68
C GLY A 556 3.46 -17.58 26.54
N GLU A 557 2.78 -17.44 25.42
CA GLU A 557 3.28 -16.84 24.19
C GLU A 557 2.70 -15.43 24.02
N MET A 558 3.55 -14.46 23.68
CA MET A 558 3.15 -13.12 23.27
C MET A 558 3.22 -13.03 21.74
N LEU A 559 2.12 -12.56 21.13
CA LEU A 559 2.07 -12.25 19.71
C LEU A 559 2.79 -10.93 19.44
N SER A 560 4.04 -11.03 19.00
CA SER A 560 4.76 -9.91 18.45
C SER A 560 4.08 -9.41 17.18
N VAL A 561 4.09 -8.10 17.00
CA VAL A 561 3.74 -7.45 15.73
C VAL A 561 4.94 -7.31 14.81
N GLY A 562 6.08 -7.89 15.21
CA GLY A 562 7.29 -7.90 14.42
C GLY A 562 8.11 -9.19 14.46
N TYR A 563 9.00 -9.28 13.48
CA TYR A 563 10.00 -10.30 13.28
C TYR A 563 11.34 -9.60 12.96
N GLY A 564 12.37 -9.77 13.79
CA GLY A 564 13.67 -9.10 13.61
C GLY A 564 13.65 -7.57 13.76
N GLY A 565 12.70 -7.04 14.53
CA GLY A 565 12.60 -5.62 14.84
C GLY A 565 11.21 -5.24 15.33
N GLY A 566 10.97 -3.94 15.46
CA GLY A 566 9.65 -3.42 15.86
C GLY A 566 9.50 -3.26 17.37
N THR A 567 10.60 -3.36 18.12
CA THR A 567 10.72 -3.14 19.56
C THR A 567 9.85 -1.99 20.08
N ALA A 568 9.95 -0.80 19.49
CA ALA A 568 9.17 0.38 19.89
C ALA A 568 7.64 0.20 19.74
N ASN A 569 7.19 -0.66 18.83
CA ASN A 569 5.76 -0.96 18.67
C ASN A 569 5.26 -1.85 19.81
N ILE A 570 6.03 -2.86 20.23
CA ILE A 570 5.69 -3.70 21.37
C ILE A 570 5.77 -2.87 22.66
N GLU A 571 6.82 -2.06 22.82
CA GLU A 571 7.00 -1.13 23.94
C GLU A 571 5.83 -0.14 24.06
N TRP A 572 5.39 0.46 22.94
CA TRP A 572 4.21 1.34 22.90
C TRP A 572 2.94 0.63 23.36
N GLN A 573 2.68 -0.59 22.87
CA GLN A 573 1.49 -1.35 23.26
C GLN A 573 1.53 -1.73 24.74
N GLY A 574 2.67 -2.22 25.25
CA GLY A 574 2.84 -2.58 26.66
C GLY A 574 2.65 -1.39 27.61
N LEU A 575 3.16 -0.22 27.25
CA LEU A 575 3.05 0.99 28.06
C LEU A 575 1.65 1.62 27.99
N THR A 576 1.00 1.62 26.83
CA THR A 576 -0.29 2.33 26.66
C THR A 576 -1.52 1.44 26.86
N GLY A 577 -1.37 0.12 26.74
CA GLY A 577 -2.51 -0.80 26.65
C GLY A 577 -3.30 -0.69 25.36
N LEU A 578 -2.80 0.05 24.36
CA LEU A 578 -3.43 0.23 23.05
C LEU A 578 -2.86 -0.75 22.02
N ASP A 579 -3.65 -1.13 21.00
CA ASP A 579 -3.31 -2.20 20.06
C ASP A 579 -2.94 -1.62 18.70
N ILE A 580 -1.73 -1.88 18.22
CA ILE A 580 -1.27 -1.33 16.94
C ILE A 580 -2.01 -1.94 15.73
N SER A 581 -2.59 -3.15 15.87
CA SER A 581 -3.38 -3.78 14.80
C SER A 581 -4.70 -3.06 14.50
N ASN A 582 -5.15 -2.18 15.40
CA ASN A 582 -6.26 -1.25 15.18
C ASN A 582 -5.86 0.02 14.41
N LEU A 583 -4.55 0.32 14.32
CA LEU A 583 -4.06 1.52 13.65
C LEU A 583 -3.95 1.29 12.14
N SER A 584 -3.96 2.40 11.39
CA SER A 584 -3.83 2.36 9.93
C SER A 584 -2.52 1.71 9.49
N PRO A 585 -2.53 0.98 8.36
CA PRO A 585 -1.30 0.51 7.71
C PRO A 585 -0.25 1.60 7.41
N THR A 586 -0.65 2.87 7.36
CA THR A 586 0.26 4.02 7.14
C THR A 586 0.98 4.48 8.41
N LEU A 587 0.55 4.03 9.59
CA LEU A 587 1.12 4.37 10.88
C LEU A 587 1.88 3.18 11.46
N VAL A 588 3.12 3.04 11.00
CA VAL A 588 3.98 1.89 11.24
C VAL A 588 4.63 1.91 12.63
N THR A 589 4.99 3.10 13.09
CA THR A 589 5.72 3.29 14.34
C THR A 589 5.09 4.43 15.14
N PRO A 590 4.24 4.12 16.13
CA PRO A 590 3.56 5.12 16.96
C PRO A 590 4.51 6.13 17.59
N TYR A 591 5.68 5.70 18.06
CA TYR A 591 6.67 6.61 18.66
C TYR A 591 7.09 7.76 17.73
N THR A 592 7.35 7.46 16.45
CA THR A 592 7.82 8.48 15.50
C THR A 592 6.69 9.18 14.75
N GLN A 593 5.51 8.56 14.65
CA GLN A 593 4.41 9.04 13.82
C GLN A 593 3.20 9.60 14.61
N LEU A 594 3.03 9.21 15.87
CA LEU A 594 1.84 9.51 16.68
C LEU A 594 2.15 10.32 17.94
N VAL A 595 3.00 9.80 18.83
CA VAL A 595 3.12 10.28 20.22
C VAL A 595 3.41 11.77 20.33
N ASP A 596 4.35 12.26 19.52
CA ASP A 596 4.76 13.68 19.48
C ASP A 596 3.59 14.63 19.11
N ALA A 597 2.66 14.17 18.28
CA ALA A 597 1.51 14.96 17.84
C ALA A 597 0.31 14.87 18.79
N GLN A 598 0.29 13.92 19.73
CA GLN A 598 -0.81 13.78 20.68
C GLN A 598 -0.78 14.91 21.71
N LYS A 599 -1.94 15.47 22.03
CA LYS A 599 -2.06 16.47 23.10
C LYS A 599 -1.75 15.81 24.44
N THR A 600 -2.46 14.72 24.73
CA THR A 600 -2.24 13.82 25.86
C THR A 600 -1.91 12.41 25.36
N SER A 601 -0.98 11.69 26.00
CA SER A 601 -0.66 10.30 25.64
C SER A 601 -0.76 9.40 26.87
N PRO A 602 -1.99 8.99 27.25
CA PRO A 602 -2.20 8.19 28.45
C PRO A 602 -1.46 6.86 28.35
N ASN A 603 -0.82 6.49 29.45
CA ASN A 603 -0.03 5.27 29.56
C ASN A 603 0.07 4.84 31.04
N ILE A 604 0.65 3.67 31.28
CA ILE A 604 0.71 3.02 32.59
C ILE A 604 1.48 3.81 33.64
N THR A 605 2.44 4.64 33.24
CA THR A 605 3.25 5.42 34.17
C THR A 605 2.39 6.40 34.98
N ASN A 606 1.24 6.83 34.45
CA ASN A 606 0.34 7.78 35.11
C ASN A 606 -0.21 7.28 36.45
N LEU A 607 -0.18 5.96 36.68
CA LEU A 607 -0.64 5.32 37.91
C LEU A 607 0.38 5.33 39.04
N PHE A 608 1.65 5.64 38.76
CA PHE A 608 2.75 5.50 39.70
C PHE A 608 3.35 6.86 40.07
N ASP A 609 3.94 6.94 41.26
CA ASP A 609 4.54 8.17 41.79
C ASP A 609 5.97 8.38 41.29
N GLU A 610 6.79 7.32 41.22
CA GLU A 610 8.11 7.35 40.59
C GLU A 610 8.15 6.47 39.33
N LYS A 611 8.66 7.03 38.24
CA LYS A 611 8.63 6.41 36.90
C LYS A 611 10.02 6.42 36.30
N ILE A 612 10.60 5.25 36.12
CA ILE A 612 11.99 5.09 35.69
C ILE A 612 12.04 4.30 34.39
N ALA A 613 12.78 4.80 33.42
CA ALA A 613 13.14 4.07 32.21
C ALA A 613 14.63 3.71 32.24
N ILE A 614 14.97 2.49 31.81
CA ILE A 614 16.33 2.00 31.69
C ILE A 614 16.49 1.37 30.30
N HIS A 615 17.44 1.86 29.52
CA HIS A 615 17.82 1.28 28.25
C HIS A 615 19.35 1.26 28.15
N PRO A 616 20.02 0.10 28.23
CA PRO A 616 21.48 -0.01 28.26
C PRO A 616 22.09 0.15 26.86
N PHE A 617 21.62 1.16 26.13
CA PHE A 617 22.06 1.57 24.81
C PHE A 617 21.81 3.08 24.65
N THR A 618 21.92 3.61 23.44
CA THR A 618 21.62 5.03 23.19
C THR A 618 20.11 5.27 23.08
N ALA A 619 19.67 6.48 23.41
CA ALA A 619 18.24 6.83 23.48
C ALA A 619 17.69 7.53 22.22
N SER A 620 18.51 7.76 21.18
CA SER A 620 18.07 8.50 19.97
C SER A 620 17.22 7.64 19.04
N LEU A 621 17.46 6.33 19.01
CA LEU A 621 16.66 5.38 18.25
C LEU A 621 15.18 5.47 18.67
N TYR A 622 14.29 5.39 17.67
CA TYR A 622 12.83 5.49 17.84
C TYR A 622 12.30 6.79 18.50
N LYS A 623 13.11 7.85 18.65
CA LYS A 623 12.76 9.05 19.42
C LYS A 623 12.40 8.76 20.89
N ARG A 624 13.03 7.76 21.53
CA ARG A 624 12.69 7.39 22.92
C ARG A 624 12.81 8.55 23.91
N LYS A 625 13.78 9.46 23.74
CA LYS A 625 13.89 10.67 24.60
C LYS A 625 12.59 11.47 24.64
N ASP A 626 12.12 11.91 23.47
CA ASP A 626 10.90 12.72 23.34
C ASP A 626 9.66 11.93 23.79
N VAL A 627 9.61 10.63 23.50
CA VAL A 627 8.48 9.77 23.87
C VAL A 627 8.41 9.54 25.37
N PHE A 628 9.53 9.25 26.04
CA PHE A 628 9.55 9.01 27.48
C PHE A 628 9.32 10.29 28.28
N GLU A 629 9.77 11.44 27.78
CA GLU A 629 9.36 12.74 28.30
C GLU A 629 7.84 12.92 28.18
N LYS A 630 7.25 12.62 27.01
CA LYS A 630 5.80 12.71 26.78
C LYS A 630 4.99 11.73 27.63
N PHE A 631 5.55 10.55 27.91
CA PHE A 631 4.96 9.55 28.81
C PHE A 631 5.19 9.87 30.29
N GLY A 632 5.93 10.94 30.59
CA GLY A 632 6.08 11.45 31.95
C GLY A 632 7.02 10.62 32.82
N PHE A 633 8.02 9.94 32.24
CA PHE A 633 9.09 9.32 33.03
C PHE A 633 9.93 10.39 33.75
N ASP A 634 10.22 10.16 35.03
CA ASP A 634 11.00 11.09 35.86
C ASP A 634 12.51 10.96 35.59
N LYS A 635 12.96 9.73 35.34
CA LYS A 635 14.37 9.41 35.06
C LYS A 635 14.48 8.47 33.86
N PHE A 636 15.47 8.70 33.02
CA PHE A 636 15.80 7.82 31.90
C PHE A 636 17.29 7.52 31.84
N TYR A 637 17.66 6.32 32.29
CA TYR A 637 19.02 5.79 32.32
C TYR A 637 19.38 5.19 30.96
N TYR A 638 20.38 5.78 30.29
CA TYR A 638 20.95 5.30 29.02
C TYR A 638 22.44 5.66 28.91
N VAL A 639 23.15 5.11 27.91
CA VAL A 639 24.63 5.22 27.81
C VAL A 639 25.14 6.66 27.91
N ASP A 640 24.53 7.57 27.15
CA ASP A 640 24.90 8.99 27.09
C ASP A 640 23.99 9.89 27.93
N SER A 641 23.28 9.33 28.91
CA SER A 641 22.37 10.10 29.78
C SER A 641 23.13 11.01 30.75
N PRO A 642 22.52 12.12 31.20
CA PRO A 642 23.05 12.88 32.33
C PRO A 642 23.22 12.00 33.58
N ASP A 643 22.24 11.15 33.84
CA ASP A 643 22.19 10.20 34.96
C ASP A 643 22.80 8.84 34.60
N LYS A 644 24.01 8.84 34.03
CA LYS A 644 24.71 7.68 33.43
C LYS A 644 24.44 6.32 34.11
N LEU A 645 24.38 5.27 33.29
CA LEU A 645 24.40 3.88 33.74
C LEU A 645 25.63 3.60 34.60
N THR A 646 25.44 2.89 35.71
CA THR A 646 26.52 2.49 36.63
C THR A 646 27.09 1.14 36.24
N TYR A 647 26.25 0.22 35.78
CA TYR A 647 26.66 -1.10 35.32
C TYR A 647 26.65 -1.14 33.79
N THR A 648 27.82 -1.34 33.17
CA THR A 648 27.98 -1.30 31.71
C THR A 648 28.83 -2.45 31.17
N ASP A 649 28.98 -3.53 31.95
CA ASP A 649 29.78 -4.68 31.56
C ASP A 649 29.13 -5.42 30.38
N LYS A 650 29.96 -6.05 29.57
CA LYS A 650 29.57 -6.79 28.37
C LYS A 650 29.99 -8.25 28.51
N VAL A 651 29.31 -9.13 27.78
CA VAL A 651 29.69 -10.55 27.74
C VAL A 651 30.61 -10.79 26.54
N GLY A 652 31.83 -11.27 26.81
CA GLY A 652 32.85 -11.50 25.79
C GLY A 652 33.15 -10.25 24.96
N ASP A 653 33.27 -10.43 23.64
CA ASP A 653 33.53 -9.36 22.67
C ASP A 653 32.24 -8.68 22.15
N SER A 654 31.08 -8.97 22.77
CA SER A 654 29.83 -8.30 22.40
C SER A 654 29.97 -6.79 22.52
N ARG A 655 29.39 -6.07 21.57
CA ARG A 655 29.37 -4.59 21.60
C ARG A 655 28.31 -4.02 22.55
N TYR A 656 27.35 -4.84 22.95
CA TYR A 656 26.19 -4.43 23.76
C TYR A 656 26.44 -4.66 25.25
N ILE A 657 25.86 -3.79 26.09
CA ILE A 657 25.86 -3.98 27.54
C ILE A 657 25.03 -5.23 27.86
N SER A 658 25.54 -6.03 28.80
CA SER A 658 24.94 -7.29 29.22
C SER A 658 23.58 -7.10 29.91
N ASP A 659 22.72 -8.12 29.81
CA ASP A 659 21.45 -8.17 30.52
C ASP A 659 21.69 -8.24 32.03
N GLU A 660 22.75 -8.90 32.49
CA GLU A 660 23.18 -8.90 33.91
C GLU A 660 23.41 -7.47 34.43
N SER A 661 24.16 -6.64 33.67
CA SER A 661 24.36 -5.24 34.02
C SER A 661 23.05 -4.45 34.01
N ALA A 662 22.17 -4.72 33.05
CA ALA A 662 20.87 -4.07 32.94
C ALA A 662 19.96 -4.39 34.15
N TYR A 663 19.96 -5.64 34.62
CA TYR A 663 19.24 -6.05 35.83
C TYR A 663 19.88 -5.48 37.10
N LYS A 664 21.21 -5.36 37.19
CA LYS A 664 21.89 -4.67 38.32
C LYS A 664 21.50 -3.19 38.39
N GLU A 665 21.40 -2.50 37.25
CA GLU A 665 20.91 -1.12 37.22
C GLU A 665 19.43 -1.05 37.65
N THR A 666 18.62 -2.02 37.23
CA THR A 666 17.21 -2.13 37.62
C THR A 666 17.06 -2.36 39.13
N LEU A 667 17.87 -3.24 39.73
CA LEU A 667 17.89 -3.45 41.18
C LEU A 667 18.31 -2.18 41.93
N LYS A 668 19.28 -1.42 41.38
CA LYS A 668 19.71 -0.14 41.96
C LYS A 668 18.58 0.89 41.92
N ALA A 669 17.88 1.03 40.78
CA ALA A 669 16.71 1.91 40.66
C ALA A 669 15.55 1.46 41.56
N LEU A 670 15.33 0.15 41.65
CA LEU A 670 14.31 -0.43 42.51
C LEU A 670 14.54 -0.14 44.00
N LYS A 671 15.81 -0.18 44.44
CA LYS A 671 16.24 0.09 45.82
C LYS A 671 16.38 1.59 46.12
N SER A 672 16.23 2.49 45.14
CA SER A 672 16.30 3.94 45.40
C SER A 672 15.04 4.52 46.03
N ASN A 673 13.96 3.74 46.08
CA ASN A 673 12.67 4.14 46.64
C ASN A 673 11.93 2.93 47.21
N GLU A 674 11.60 2.97 48.49
CA GLU A 674 10.84 1.92 49.18
C GLU A 674 9.51 2.44 49.76
N GLU A 675 9.22 3.72 49.58
CA GLU A 675 8.12 4.43 50.26
C GLU A 675 6.93 4.70 49.33
N THR A 676 7.18 4.95 48.03
CA THR A 676 6.12 5.30 47.07
C THR A 676 5.99 4.27 45.94
N THR A 677 4.89 4.38 45.18
CA THR A 677 4.62 3.48 44.07
C THR A 677 5.63 3.71 42.96
N GLN A 678 6.16 2.63 42.37
CA GLN A 678 7.25 2.71 41.40
C GLN A 678 6.92 1.92 40.13
N PHE A 679 7.14 2.55 38.97
CA PHE A 679 7.11 1.90 37.67
C PHE A 679 8.49 1.91 37.04
N ILE A 680 8.97 0.74 36.61
CA ILE A 680 10.25 0.62 35.90
C ILE A 680 10.02 -0.02 34.53
N GLN A 681 10.37 0.71 33.46
CA GLN A 681 10.50 0.15 32.12
C GLN A 681 11.97 -0.20 31.87
N LEU A 682 12.27 -1.49 31.71
CA LEU A 682 13.57 -1.98 31.27
C LEU A 682 13.46 -2.46 29.82
N SER A 683 14.31 -1.95 28.94
CA SER A 683 14.39 -2.41 27.54
C SER A 683 15.83 -2.82 27.26
N THR A 684 16.12 -4.12 27.23
CA THR A 684 17.50 -4.64 27.13
C THR A 684 18.08 -4.54 25.71
N MET A 685 19.34 -4.97 25.51
CA MET A 685 20.02 -4.86 24.21
C MET A 685 21.00 -6.03 23.90
N GLN A 686 21.31 -6.90 24.87
CA GLN A 686 22.38 -7.91 24.74
C GLN A 686 22.23 -8.79 23.49
N ASN A 687 20.99 -9.24 23.24
CA ASN A 687 20.69 -10.18 22.16
C ASN A 687 20.28 -9.49 20.84
N HIS A 688 20.57 -8.19 20.68
CA HIS A 688 20.28 -7.49 19.42
C HIS A 688 21.25 -7.92 18.30
N MET A 689 20.75 -8.02 17.07
CA MET A 689 21.57 -8.34 15.88
C MET A 689 22.65 -7.26 15.56
N PRO A 690 23.74 -7.59 14.84
CA PRO A 690 24.11 -8.89 14.27
C PRO A 690 24.67 -9.86 15.32
N TYR A 691 24.61 -11.15 15.03
CA TYR A 691 25.19 -12.22 15.86
C TYR A 691 26.54 -12.63 15.26
N GLY A 692 27.64 -12.22 15.91
CA GLY A 692 29.00 -12.51 15.45
C GLY A 692 29.75 -13.46 16.39
N ASP A 693 31.07 -13.51 16.22
CA ASP A 693 31.99 -14.22 17.11
C ASP A 693 32.17 -13.43 18.43
N PHE A 694 31.15 -13.41 19.28
CA PHE A 694 31.17 -12.64 20.54
C PHE A 694 31.63 -13.45 21.74
N TYR A 695 31.45 -14.78 21.70
CA TYR A 695 31.64 -15.66 22.84
C TYR A 695 32.70 -16.71 22.50
N ASP A 696 33.60 -16.95 23.45
CA ASP A 696 34.70 -17.91 23.27
C ASP A 696 34.21 -19.35 23.08
N GLN A 697 33.04 -19.67 23.65
CA GLN A 697 32.41 -20.98 23.60
C GLN A 697 30.92 -20.85 23.25
N LEU A 698 30.43 -21.80 22.44
CA LEU A 698 29.04 -21.95 22.04
C LEU A 698 28.61 -23.36 22.43
N ASP A 699 27.99 -23.50 23.60
CA ASP A 699 27.71 -24.80 24.23
C ASP A 699 26.41 -25.44 23.73
N TYR A 700 25.69 -24.74 22.86
CA TYR A 700 24.41 -25.18 22.33
C TYR A 700 24.50 -25.56 20.85
N THR A 701 23.71 -26.56 20.49
CA THR A 701 23.60 -27.12 19.14
C THR A 701 22.14 -27.13 18.70
N ALA A 702 21.94 -26.92 17.41
CA ALA A 702 20.63 -27.04 16.78
C ALA A 702 20.77 -27.57 15.36
N GLU A 703 19.85 -28.46 14.99
CA GLU A 703 19.77 -29.07 13.67
C GLU A 703 18.44 -28.74 13.00
N GLY A 704 18.42 -28.66 11.66
CA GLY A 704 17.20 -28.45 10.89
C GLY A 704 17.36 -27.48 9.74
N SER A 705 16.25 -27.21 9.06
CA SER A 705 16.19 -26.35 7.88
C SER A 705 15.66 -24.94 8.15
N ALA A 706 15.36 -24.61 9.42
CA ALA A 706 14.84 -23.28 9.77
C ALA A 706 15.84 -22.14 9.49
N VAL A 707 17.14 -22.42 9.60
CA VAL A 707 18.22 -21.47 9.33
C VAL A 707 19.06 -21.98 8.16
N ILE A 708 19.43 -21.09 7.23
CA ILE A 708 20.29 -21.46 6.09
C ILE A 708 21.72 -21.74 6.57
N ASP A 709 22.43 -22.66 5.90
CA ASP A 709 23.75 -23.13 6.33
C ASP A 709 24.76 -22.01 6.61
N SER A 710 24.75 -20.95 5.77
CA SER A 710 25.65 -19.81 5.92
C SER A 710 25.41 -18.96 7.17
N ARG A 711 24.30 -19.17 7.89
CA ARG A 711 23.90 -18.42 9.09
C ARG A 711 23.79 -19.31 10.33
N LYS A 712 24.21 -20.57 10.26
CA LYS A 712 24.18 -21.49 11.41
C LYS A 712 24.96 -20.96 12.60
N HIS A 713 26.12 -20.37 12.36
CA HIS A 713 26.91 -19.75 13.43
C HIS A 713 26.14 -18.63 14.16
N GLU A 714 25.40 -17.78 13.44
CA GLU A 714 24.56 -16.72 14.04
C GLU A 714 23.51 -17.30 14.99
N LEU A 715 22.92 -18.46 14.67
CA LEU A 715 21.97 -19.16 15.54
C LEU A 715 22.63 -19.65 16.82
N LEU A 716 23.81 -20.26 16.74
CA LEU A 716 24.52 -20.77 17.92
C LEU A 716 24.94 -19.62 18.86
N THR A 717 25.43 -18.50 18.30
CA THR A 717 25.70 -17.28 19.06
C THR A 717 24.43 -16.76 19.74
N PHE A 718 23.30 -16.72 19.04
CA PHE A 718 22.02 -16.31 19.63
C PHE A 718 21.60 -17.22 20.80
N MET A 719 21.69 -18.54 20.62
CA MET A 719 21.36 -19.52 21.67
C MET A 719 22.24 -19.36 22.91
N GLN A 720 23.54 -19.09 22.72
CA GLN A 720 24.43 -18.77 23.84
C GLN A 720 24.07 -17.44 24.51
N GLY A 721 23.69 -16.42 23.73
CA GLY A 721 23.26 -15.11 24.24
C GLY A 721 22.03 -15.19 25.14
N ILE A 722 20.99 -15.91 24.71
CA ILE A 722 19.78 -16.11 25.53
C ILE A 722 20.04 -16.97 26.77
N HIS A 723 21.05 -17.84 26.75
CA HIS A 723 21.47 -18.56 27.95
C HIS A 723 22.08 -17.62 29.01
N TYR A 724 22.90 -16.64 28.60
CA TYR A 724 23.37 -15.61 29.52
C TYR A 724 22.21 -14.76 30.08
N THR A 725 21.17 -14.50 29.29
CA THR A 725 19.93 -13.88 29.79
C THR A 725 19.22 -14.77 30.81
N ASP A 726 19.19 -16.10 30.62
CA ASP A 726 18.59 -17.06 31.56
C ASP A 726 19.27 -17.04 32.93
N GLU A 727 20.60 -17.09 32.97
CA GLU A 727 21.36 -16.99 34.23
C GLU A 727 21.21 -15.60 34.88
N ALA A 728 21.18 -14.53 34.08
CA ALA A 728 20.95 -13.18 34.60
C ALA A 728 19.55 -13.04 35.24
N ILE A 729 18.52 -13.68 34.65
CA ILE A 729 17.16 -13.73 35.22
C ILE A 729 17.12 -14.50 36.53
N LYS A 730 17.84 -15.63 36.61
CA LYS A 730 17.95 -16.43 37.85
C LYS A 730 18.45 -15.60 39.01
N GLU A 731 19.53 -14.85 38.80
CA GLU A 731 20.10 -13.96 39.81
C GLU A 731 19.15 -12.80 40.15
N PHE A 732 18.55 -12.18 39.13
CA PHE A 732 17.60 -11.08 39.33
C PHE A 732 16.40 -11.51 40.17
N ILE A 733 15.79 -12.67 39.89
CA ILE A 733 14.65 -13.19 40.64
C ILE A 733 15.04 -13.53 42.09
N ASN A 734 16.22 -14.10 42.31
CA ASN A 734 16.73 -14.33 43.67
C ASN A 734 16.86 -13.02 44.46
N GLU A 735 17.34 -11.95 43.82
CA GLU A 735 17.39 -10.62 44.44
C GLU A 735 16.01 -10.01 44.69
N LEU A 736 15.07 -10.13 43.75
CA LEU A 736 13.69 -9.64 43.93
C LEU A 736 12.98 -10.32 45.10
N ASP A 737 13.21 -11.61 45.31
CA ASP A 737 12.63 -12.39 46.41
C ASP A 737 13.16 -11.98 47.79
N ASN A 738 14.34 -11.35 47.86
CA ASN A 738 14.89 -10.82 49.11
C ASN A 738 14.29 -9.46 49.51
N ILE A 739 13.63 -8.76 48.58
CA ILE A 739 13.10 -7.40 48.82
C ILE A 739 11.74 -7.47 49.52
N GLN A 740 11.61 -6.75 50.64
CA GLN A 740 10.41 -6.74 51.49
C GLN A 740 9.36 -5.69 51.05
N LYS A 741 9.10 -5.60 49.75
CA LYS A 741 8.03 -4.77 49.16
C LYS A 741 7.34 -5.52 48.01
N PRO A 742 6.08 -5.21 47.69
CA PRO A 742 5.34 -5.91 46.64
C PRO A 742 5.86 -5.56 45.24
N ILE A 743 6.38 -6.56 44.53
CA ILE A 743 6.93 -6.39 43.18
C ILE A 743 6.23 -7.34 42.21
N THR A 744 5.70 -6.79 41.13
CA THR A 744 5.25 -7.53 39.96
C THR A 744 6.23 -7.29 38.82
N PHE A 745 6.76 -8.36 38.24
CA PHE A 745 7.74 -8.34 37.15
C PHE A 745 7.16 -9.01 35.92
N VAL A 746 6.92 -8.24 34.86
CA VAL A 746 6.50 -8.76 33.57
C VAL A 746 7.74 -8.87 32.68
N PHE A 747 8.09 -10.09 32.31
CA PHE A 747 9.14 -10.36 31.35
C PHE A 747 8.50 -10.76 30.02
N TYR A 748 8.96 -10.18 28.92
CA TYR A 748 8.54 -10.60 27.58
C TYR A 748 9.66 -10.39 26.55
N GLY A 749 9.75 -11.30 25.59
CA GLY A 749 10.50 -11.07 24.36
C GLY A 749 9.75 -10.14 23.42
N ASP A 750 10.42 -9.21 22.76
CA ASP A 750 9.73 -8.28 21.84
C ASP A 750 9.45 -8.86 20.47
N HIS A 751 10.40 -9.59 19.88
CA HIS A 751 10.22 -10.32 18.62
C HIS A 751 11.22 -11.47 18.48
N LEU A 752 10.96 -12.42 17.59
CA LEU A 752 11.98 -13.40 17.22
C LEU A 752 13.15 -12.72 16.48
N PRO A 753 14.37 -13.28 16.55
CA PRO A 753 15.50 -12.80 15.76
C PRO A 753 15.31 -13.10 14.27
N ALA A 754 15.83 -12.24 13.38
CA ALA A 754 15.75 -12.41 11.91
C ALA A 754 16.69 -13.52 11.38
N LEU A 755 16.71 -14.70 12.00
CA LEU A 755 17.63 -15.81 11.70
C LEU A 755 16.98 -16.90 10.85
N TYR A 756 15.67 -17.10 10.99
CA TYR A 756 14.96 -18.28 10.49
C TYR A 756 14.52 -18.17 9.03
N SER A 757 15.40 -17.70 8.16
CA SER A 757 15.11 -17.47 6.74
C SER A 757 14.91 -18.75 5.92
N GLY A 758 15.16 -19.93 6.49
CA GLY A 758 14.89 -21.23 5.87
C GLY A 758 13.42 -21.67 5.99
N ASN A 759 12.65 -21.04 6.88
CA ASN A 759 11.20 -21.26 7.01
C ASN A 759 10.39 -20.41 6.04
N ASP A 760 9.31 -20.99 5.51
CA ASP A 760 8.33 -20.24 4.72
C ASP A 760 7.41 -19.44 5.64
N MET A 761 7.55 -18.11 5.66
CA MET A 761 6.71 -17.19 6.43
C MET A 761 5.22 -17.29 6.08
N LYS A 762 4.86 -17.77 4.89
CA LYS A 762 3.43 -17.99 4.56
C LYS A 762 2.83 -19.18 5.29
N LYS A 763 3.68 -20.11 5.72
CA LYS A 763 3.27 -21.31 6.44
C LYS A 763 3.43 -21.15 7.95
N TYR A 764 4.57 -20.62 8.37
CA TYR A 764 5.00 -20.54 9.78
C TYR A 764 4.98 -19.11 10.32
N GLY A 765 4.23 -18.21 9.68
CA GLY A 765 4.23 -16.79 10.03
C GLY A 765 3.80 -16.55 11.48
N LEU A 766 2.83 -17.30 11.99
CA LEU A 766 2.35 -17.17 13.35
C LEU A 766 3.42 -17.56 14.37
N GLU A 767 4.02 -18.74 14.21
CA GLU A 767 5.08 -19.26 15.07
C GLU A 767 6.32 -18.34 15.06
N HIS A 768 6.55 -17.63 13.95
CA HIS A 768 7.62 -16.63 13.85
C HIS A 768 7.33 -15.30 14.56
N HIS A 769 6.12 -15.12 15.07
CA HIS A 769 5.70 -13.95 15.83
C HIS A 769 5.29 -14.32 17.27
N GLU A 770 5.61 -15.52 17.74
CA GLU A 770 5.29 -16.01 19.09
C GLU A 770 6.53 -16.03 20.00
N THR A 771 6.72 -14.93 20.72
CA THR A 771 7.76 -14.77 21.75
C THR A 771 7.29 -15.25 23.12
N ASP A 772 8.21 -15.44 24.06
CA ASP A 772 7.90 -15.84 25.43
C ASP A 772 7.47 -14.67 26.30
N TYR A 773 6.54 -14.92 27.24
CA TYR A 773 6.31 -14.01 28.35
C TYR A 773 6.02 -14.75 29.66
N PHE A 774 6.33 -14.09 30.78
CA PHE A 774 5.84 -14.48 32.09
C PHE A 774 5.58 -13.26 32.98
N ILE A 775 4.70 -13.42 33.95
CA ILE A 775 4.44 -12.45 35.00
C ILE A 775 4.80 -13.10 36.33
N TYR A 776 5.79 -12.54 36.99
CA TYR A 776 6.33 -13.02 38.25
C TYR A 776 5.96 -12.07 39.39
N SER A 777 5.64 -12.62 40.54
CA SER A 777 5.45 -11.86 41.78
C SER A 777 6.52 -12.32 42.77
N ASN A 778 7.24 -11.38 43.38
CA ASN A 778 8.29 -11.73 44.32
C ASN A 778 7.75 -12.45 45.57
N ALA A 779 8.64 -13.08 46.33
CA ALA A 779 8.32 -13.86 47.53
C ALA A 779 7.38 -13.14 48.50
N TYR A 780 7.53 -11.81 48.67
CA TYR A 780 6.67 -10.97 49.49
C TYR A 780 5.19 -11.01 49.06
N SER A 781 4.93 -10.92 47.75
CA SER A 781 3.59 -10.86 47.16
C SER A 781 2.92 -12.23 46.95
N ARG A 782 3.64 -13.35 47.15
CA ARG A 782 3.14 -14.69 46.78
C ARG A 782 1.86 -15.13 47.48
N LYS A 783 1.57 -14.62 48.68
CA LYS A 783 0.32 -14.93 49.40
C LYS A 783 -0.90 -14.21 48.85
N GLN A 784 -0.70 -13.14 48.09
CA GLN A 784 -1.74 -12.26 47.57
C GLN A 784 -2.00 -12.48 46.08
N LEU A 785 -1.14 -13.23 45.39
CA LEU A 785 -1.22 -13.42 43.95
C LEU A 785 -2.46 -14.20 43.52
N GLN A 786 -2.96 -13.85 42.35
CA GLN A 786 -3.97 -14.61 41.63
C GLN A 786 -3.35 -15.10 40.33
N LYS A 787 -3.08 -16.41 40.22
CA LYS A 787 -2.54 -16.98 38.98
C LYS A 787 -3.54 -16.79 37.85
N VAL A 788 -3.11 -16.06 36.83
CA VAL A 788 -3.88 -15.84 35.59
C VAL A 788 -3.52 -16.94 34.60
N SER A 789 -4.53 -17.54 33.97
CA SER A 789 -4.34 -18.53 32.93
C SER A 789 -4.65 -17.92 31.57
N LYS A 790 -3.64 -17.42 30.87
CA LYS A 790 -3.73 -16.94 29.49
C LYS A 790 -2.54 -17.49 28.71
N LYS A 791 -2.78 -18.28 27.66
CA LYS A 791 -1.68 -18.96 26.95
C LYS A 791 -1.11 -18.11 25.82
N VAL A 792 -1.96 -17.32 25.17
CA VAL A 792 -1.57 -16.42 24.09
C VAL A 792 -2.03 -15.01 24.44
N VAL A 793 -1.12 -14.05 24.40
CA VAL A 793 -1.37 -12.64 24.74
C VAL A 793 -0.90 -11.71 23.64
N SER A 794 -1.47 -10.51 23.61
CA SER A 794 -0.95 -9.39 22.84
C SER A 794 -0.16 -8.46 23.77
N PRO A 795 0.82 -7.70 23.26
CA PRO A 795 1.60 -6.77 24.09
C PRO A 795 0.75 -5.77 24.88
N ASN A 796 -0.40 -5.35 24.34
CA ASN A 796 -1.32 -4.43 24.99
C ASN A 796 -2.07 -5.03 26.19
N ASN A 797 -1.93 -6.33 26.46
CA ASN A 797 -2.57 -6.98 27.60
C ASN A 797 -1.73 -6.90 28.89
N PHE A 798 -0.45 -6.52 28.82
CA PHE A 798 0.46 -6.66 29.97
C PHE A 798 0.08 -5.85 31.19
N SER A 799 -0.42 -4.62 31.03
CA SER A 799 -0.86 -3.80 32.17
C SER A 799 -2.02 -4.45 32.92
N ALA A 800 -3.05 -4.91 32.18
CA ALA A 800 -4.20 -5.60 32.75
C ALA A 800 -3.81 -6.91 33.43
N LEU A 801 -2.99 -7.74 32.79
CA LEU A 801 -2.53 -9.02 33.35
C LEU A 801 -1.62 -8.83 34.56
N ALA A 802 -0.80 -7.78 34.59
CA ALA A 802 0.05 -7.45 35.74
C ALA A 802 -0.77 -7.04 36.96
N PHE A 803 -1.79 -6.20 36.78
CA PHE A 803 -2.74 -5.84 37.85
C PHE A 803 -3.57 -7.05 38.26
N GLU A 804 -3.91 -7.91 37.29
CA GLU A 804 -4.61 -9.14 37.58
C GLU A 804 -3.81 -10.06 38.50
N GLN A 805 -2.57 -10.35 38.11
CA GLN A 805 -1.62 -11.16 38.87
C GLN A 805 -1.34 -10.58 40.26
N ALA A 806 -1.16 -9.26 40.36
CA ALA A 806 -0.92 -8.57 41.62
C ALA A 806 -2.16 -8.56 42.55
N ASN A 807 -3.33 -8.92 42.01
CA ASN A 807 -4.60 -8.89 42.72
C ASN A 807 -4.96 -7.51 43.29
N ILE A 808 -4.76 -6.45 42.50
CA ILE A 808 -4.99 -5.06 42.90
C ILE A 808 -6.13 -4.40 42.12
N LYS A 809 -6.78 -3.39 42.72
CA LYS A 809 -7.88 -2.64 42.12
C LYS A 809 -7.48 -1.95 40.82
N VAL A 810 -8.46 -1.68 39.96
CA VAL A 810 -8.30 -1.06 38.64
C VAL A 810 -9.22 0.15 38.47
N THR A 811 -8.83 1.11 37.62
CA THR A 811 -9.69 2.23 37.19
C THR A 811 -10.63 1.80 36.05
N PRO A 812 -11.60 2.63 35.64
CA PRO A 812 -12.49 2.33 34.52
C PRO A 812 -11.75 2.01 33.22
N PHE A 813 -10.66 2.71 32.91
CA PHE A 813 -9.86 2.42 31.72
C PHE A 813 -9.19 1.04 31.80
N TYR A 814 -8.60 0.70 32.95
CA TYR A 814 -7.98 -0.61 33.14
C TYR A 814 -9.00 -1.75 33.32
N ALA A 815 -10.24 -1.45 33.71
CA ALA A 815 -11.34 -2.42 33.64
C ALA A 815 -11.70 -2.77 32.19
N LEU A 816 -11.73 -1.79 31.27
CA LEU A 816 -11.84 -2.06 29.84
C LEU A 816 -10.67 -2.93 29.34
N LEU A 817 -9.43 -2.58 29.70
CA LEU A 817 -8.26 -3.38 29.30
C LEU A 817 -8.28 -4.80 29.89
N THR A 818 -8.81 -4.98 31.10
CA THR A 818 -9.02 -6.30 31.71
C THR A 818 -10.04 -7.12 30.93
N GLN A 819 -11.15 -6.52 30.52
CA GLN A 819 -12.15 -7.18 29.66
C GLN A 819 -11.56 -7.52 28.28
N VAL A 820 -10.74 -6.64 27.71
CA VAL A 820 -10.01 -6.92 26.46
C VAL A 820 -9.06 -8.11 26.63
N ALA A 821 -8.25 -8.13 27.69
CA ALA A 821 -7.28 -9.21 27.94
C ALA A 821 -7.95 -10.55 28.22
N ASN A 822 -9.05 -10.58 28.97
CA ASN A 822 -9.68 -11.83 29.42
C ASN A 822 -10.68 -12.39 28.42
N GLU A 823 -11.54 -11.55 27.84
CA GLU A 823 -12.64 -12.01 26.99
C GLU A 823 -12.27 -12.09 25.50
N LEU A 824 -11.34 -11.27 25.02
CA LEU A 824 -10.88 -11.34 23.63
C LEU A 824 -9.73 -12.34 23.47
N PRO A 825 -9.66 -13.04 22.33
CA PRO A 825 -8.41 -13.68 21.91
C PRO A 825 -7.35 -12.60 21.62
N ALA A 826 -6.07 -12.96 21.73
CA ALA A 826 -4.96 -12.06 21.47
C ALA A 826 -5.02 -11.56 20.02
N SER A 827 -5.02 -10.24 19.83
CA SER A 827 -4.99 -9.59 18.52
C SER A 827 -3.56 -9.35 18.03
N THR A 828 -3.36 -9.42 16.73
CA THR A 828 -2.11 -9.01 16.09
C THR A 828 -2.36 -8.61 14.64
N ILE A 829 -1.32 -8.05 14.02
CA ILE A 829 -1.25 -7.87 12.58
C ILE A 829 -1.03 -9.24 11.94
N ASP A 830 -1.83 -9.60 10.93
CA ASP A 830 -1.76 -10.90 10.23
C ASP A 830 -0.32 -11.22 9.78
N PRO A 831 0.37 -12.15 10.46
CA PRO A 831 1.79 -12.38 10.24
C PRO A 831 2.07 -13.12 8.93
N ILE A 832 1.05 -13.75 8.33
CA ILE A 832 1.15 -14.50 7.07
C ILE A 832 1.02 -13.56 5.88
N SER A 833 0.07 -12.62 5.93
CA SER A 833 -0.11 -11.62 4.88
C SER A 833 0.78 -10.39 5.07
N SER A 834 1.28 -10.19 6.29
CA SER A 834 2.03 -9.00 6.73
C SER A 834 3.37 -9.38 7.33
N VAL A 835 4.24 -9.92 6.47
CA VAL A 835 5.56 -10.49 6.83
C VAL A 835 6.57 -9.41 7.30
N SER A 836 6.13 -8.19 7.61
CA SER A 836 7.02 -7.09 7.98
C SER A 836 6.38 -6.17 9.02
N ASN A 837 7.18 -5.77 10.02
CA ASN A 837 6.89 -4.96 11.23
C ASN A 837 6.62 -3.47 10.90
N ARG A 838 6.19 -3.24 9.67
CA ARG A 838 6.64 -2.17 8.81
C ARG A 838 5.46 -1.50 8.10
N TYR A 839 4.28 -2.09 8.29
CA TYR A 839 2.95 -1.55 8.10
C TYR A 839 2.01 -2.34 8.98
N ASN A 840 0.91 -1.72 9.40
CA ASN A 840 -0.13 -2.47 10.08
C ASN A 840 -0.93 -3.22 9.03
N GLY A 841 -0.88 -4.54 9.10
CA GLY A 841 -1.64 -5.40 8.21
C GLY A 841 -3.11 -5.45 8.59
N LYS A 842 -3.78 -6.51 8.12
CA LYS A 842 -5.12 -6.80 8.60
C LYS A 842 -5.02 -7.31 10.04
N GLN A 843 -5.87 -6.81 10.94
CA GLN A 843 -6.03 -7.40 12.27
C GLN A 843 -6.58 -8.83 12.17
N ILE A 844 -5.96 -9.72 12.94
CA ILE A 844 -6.43 -11.08 13.22
C ILE A 844 -6.45 -11.31 14.72
N PHE A 845 -7.07 -12.41 15.13
CA PHE A 845 -7.12 -12.85 16.51
C PHE A 845 -6.59 -14.27 16.63
N VAL A 846 -5.86 -14.59 17.69
CA VAL A 846 -5.33 -15.92 17.99
C VAL A 846 -5.87 -16.37 19.34
N THR A 847 -6.49 -17.54 19.35
CA THR A 847 -7.05 -18.14 20.57
C THR A 847 -5.97 -18.83 21.40
N ASP A 848 -6.22 -19.11 22.69
CA ASP A 848 -5.33 -19.88 23.56
C ASP A 848 -5.03 -21.32 23.08
N LYS A 849 -5.71 -21.78 22.03
CA LYS A 849 -5.42 -23.05 21.33
C LYS A 849 -4.52 -22.85 20.11
N ASN A 850 -3.86 -21.70 20.01
CA ASN A 850 -3.03 -21.25 18.90
C ASN A 850 -3.74 -21.36 17.53
N LYS A 851 -5.02 -20.94 17.49
CA LYS A 851 -5.82 -20.90 16.27
C LYS A 851 -6.10 -19.46 15.86
N MET A 852 -5.66 -19.10 14.65
CA MET A 852 -6.03 -17.83 13.99
C MET A 852 -7.51 -17.83 13.60
N ILE A 853 -8.19 -16.76 13.96
CA ILE A 853 -9.58 -16.48 13.62
C ILE A 853 -9.73 -15.02 13.17
N SER A 854 -10.80 -14.75 12.43
CA SER A 854 -11.18 -13.40 12.02
C SER A 854 -12.19 -12.77 12.98
N GLU A 855 -12.32 -11.44 12.94
CA GLU A 855 -13.35 -10.69 13.70
C GLU A 855 -14.76 -11.28 13.52
N LYS A 856 -15.07 -11.84 12.34
CA LYS A 856 -16.39 -12.45 12.06
C LYS A 856 -16.70 -13.64 12.96
N GLU A 857 -15.68 -14.36 13.40
CA GLU A 857 -15.78 -15.56 14.24
C GLU A 857 -15.87 -15.22 15.75
N LEU A 858 -15.66 -13.96 16.13
CA LEU A 858 -15.86 -13.50 17.50
C LEU A 858 -17.34 -13.61 17.91
N SER A 859 -17.55 -13.93 19.18
CA SER A 859 -18.86 -13.96 19.83
C SER A 859 -19.51 -12.56 19.81
N LYS A 860 -20.82 -12.49 20.08
CA LYS A 860 -21.52 -11.19 20.15
C LYS A 860 -20.96 -10.29 21.26
N GLU A 861 -20.59 -10.89 22.39
CA GLU A 861 -20.01 -10.20 23.53
C GLU A 861 -18.60 -9.69 23.22
N GLN A 862 -17.75 -10.55 22.63
CA GLN A 862 -16.42 -10.18 22.17
C GLN A 862 -16.46 -9.03 21.17
N LYS A 863 -17.39 -9.05 20.21
CA LYS A 863 -17.58 -7.94 19.26
C LYS A 863 -18.00 -6.64 19.96
N SER A 864 -18.78 -6.72 21.03
CA SER A 864 -19.15 -5.53 21.81
C SER A 864 -17.96 -4.95 22.56
N ILE A 865 -17.13 -5.80 23.19
CA ILE A 865 -15.92 -5.36 23.90
C ILE A 865 -14.92 -4.75 22.92
N LEU A 866 -14.68 -5.43 21.78
CA LEU A 866 -13.81 -4.92 20.73
C LEU A 866 -14.31 -3.58 20.17
N ALA A 867 -15.62 -3.42 19.98
CA ALA A 867 -16.19 -2.14 19.53
C ALA A 867 -15.91 -1.04 20.55
N ASP A 868 -16.21 -1.26 21.83
CA ASP A 868 -15.94 -0.30 22.90
C ASP A 868 -14.45 0.07 22.95
N TYR A 869 -13.57 -0.93 22.88
CA TYR A 869 -12.13 -0.73 22.83
C TYR A 869 -11.69 0.11 21.63
N ASN A 870 -12.22 -0.16 20.44
CA ASN A 870 -11.93 0.61 19.23
C ASN A 870 -12.40 2.08 19.33
N TYR A 871 -13.52 2.34 19.99
CA TYR A 871 -13.97 3.71 20.27
C TYR A 871 -13.01 4.45 21.20
N ILE A 872 -12.62 3.84 22.31
CA ILE A 872 -11.71 4.45 23.28
C ILE A 872 -10.32 4.63 22.66
N GLN A 873 -9.80 3.62 21.98
CA GLN A 873 -8.52 3.73 21.29
C GLN A 873 -8.55 4.84 20.24
N TYR A 874 -9.58 4.90 19.37
CA TYR A 874 -9.71 5.98 18.38
C TYR A 874 -9.71 7.35 19.05
N ASP A 875 -10.50 7.53 20.11
CA ASP A 875 -10.60 8.78 20.86
C ASP A 875 -9.23 9.25 21.39
N LEU A 876 -8.42 8.31 21.91
CA LEU A 876 -7.10 8.61 22.47
C LEU A 876 -6.02 8.87 21.40
N VAL A 877 -6.06 8.17 20.26
CA VAL A 877 -5.00 8.24 19.24
C VAL A 877 -5.29 9.23 18.11
N ALA A 878 -6.55 9.41 17.72
CA ALA A 878 -6.92 10.18 16.53
C ALA A 878 -8.08 11.17 16.75
N GLY A 879 -8.89 10.95 17.79
CA GLY A 879 -10.07 11.75 18.11
C GLY A 879 -9.78 12.99 18.95
N GLU A 880 -10.77 13.35 19.77
CA GLU A 880 -10.81 14.59 20.56
C GLU A 880 -10.39 14.35 22.03
N GLN A 881 -10.00 13.11 22.36
CA GLN A 881 -9.50 12.70 23.67
C GLN A 881 -10.50 12.92 24.82
N TYR A 882 -11.79 12.65 24.59
CA TYR A 882 -12.82 12.74 25.62
C TYR A 882 -12.60 11.75 26.78
N SER A 883 -12.02 10.59 26.49
CA SER A 883 -11.72 9.51 27.45
C SER A 883 -10.39 9.69 28.19
N ALA A 884 -9.56 10.68 27.82
CA ALA A 884 -8.22 10.83 28.37
C ALA A 884 -8.20 10.96 29.90
N THR A 885 -9.17 11.67 30.48
CA THR A 885 -9.27 11.82 31.94
C THR A 885 -9.46 10.51 32.68
N TRP A 886 -10.22 9.56 32.11
CA TRP A 886 -10.35 8.21 32.68
C TRP A 886 -9.08 7.36 32.49
N ALA A 887 -8.37 7.55 31.38
CA ALA A 887 -7.13 6.82 31.09
C ALA A 887 -5.94 7.31 31.94
N GLU A 888 -5.96 8.56 32.38
CA GLU A 888 -4.97 9.16 33.29
C GLU A 888 -5.40 9.10 34.77
N GLN A 889 -6.61 8.61 35.05
CA GLN A 889 -7.14 8.53 36.40
C GLN A 889 -6.19 7.70 37.27
N LYS A 890 -5.79 8.27 38.41
CA LYS A 890 -5.10 7.52 39.47
C LYS A 890 -6.10 6.67 40.24
N ILE A 891 -5.63 5.56 40.79
CA ILE A 891 -6.45 4.71 41.65
C ILE A 891 -6.57 5.42 43.00
N GLU A 892 -7.82 5.61 43.46
CA GLU A 892 -8.08 6.19 44.77
C GLU A 892 -7.61 5.19 45.85
N LYS A 893 -6.81 5.69 46.80
CA LYS A 893 -6.22 4.92 47.91
C LYS A 893 -7.26 4.57 48.97
#